data_AF-A0A6A3NUL2-F1
#
_entry.id   AF-A0A6A3NUL2-F1
#
_cell.length_a   1.000
_cell.length_b   1.000
_cell.length_c   1.000
_cell.angle_alpha   90.00
_cell.angle_beta   90.00
_cell.angle_gamma   90.00
#
_symmetry.space_group_name_H-M   'P 1'
#
loop_
_entity.id
_entity.type
_entity.pdbx_description
1 polymer ?
#
loop_
_entity_poly.entity_id
_entity_poly.type
_entity_poly.pdbx_seq_one_letter_code
_entity_poly.pdbx_strand_id
1 'polypeptide(L)'
;MLGMGSRLDLEALSSSSSLQVDPKWTPSHLRLLYLLSRFAQYPKSTDEEEKWLRSLPLQVMVFEAIVHGLLSFDYSPVCTGIVKDGQSRRLWLNVSHDARAAIDDLREHELVQALKTCSEDFQPSTAFQVTEKGMKLLLTLLPTRDKERLDEFLASPGETNTTVSVSVQSPRVLTSSVTSPSGLVLVDNALLRITYDPDKGHFRIRRGDGSVYISRVTDIEEVSYVSSPYLPSCLMKNGTANFSSNAWQVDKCRKAAANVGSSSIQDADLSFAIVLENVRLMVGEWIPFGPNQIVLLNDRLGALERCQGGLFTSELDEDPTSTSLSIPSGLTKIAIVDFEFDSFTNFEADIYQPIDDGIIQIESFGMHLNGDGSIMYGMEIDATMDRSADFLCVDHLARLLVDVDLDSSKIINDLLSPHQRALMDMLFMGDARSRNKFALLTASGISPKLPARAYLDRGEKENELKQVLGELHSVHDIGLDDKLLVGHDGMLLAGPNANKHEPLLVAHLALLSRELVVRFFFKRTFILGDVLARARNYMTSYEMNPEAMDDMRDKVSRCAHDLVLLEEILELLRESLHDLALTIPPRPTPANDDSTGGGAALYDHLQLRKTHKDLELRCKDLAKLLRGFRAKLKQVQSQNGTMAKTMLEGLVLGVERNVGVLAEATRANQRSLTGSFDVLLFLFAGILAFEVMDRITDGHLLGADEATAPSLQWIKDMIVENFIDYPALWFVMDCTWLIIVVVILRAGIRIAYRRLARTQRMVFADSPRRINVAAVEQFIRTPIDEVASPVPGAVPATRGLCTRHRNRVIESRKASVRGSIRVVKVLWREPANPPKCQTWMEFFVRVRQNWEQFIAPPVRTQLTYDATNGFLIDVIIHAGLATNCIEVHEQLVRQMESAGCFDEHFTPPTVTKPENSAPNSPARHWFLPRTLPRWNAPVHPTQET
;
A
#
# COMPACT_ATOMS: atom_id res chain seq x y z
N MET A 1 29.75 13.30 65.23
CA MET A 1 29.66 14.16 66.42
C MET A 1 30.21 15.54 66.08
N LEU A 2 29.43 16.59 66.39
CA LEU A 2 29.78 18.02 66.49
C LEU A 2 30.17 18.71 65.16
N GLY A 3 29.48 19.71 64.62
CA GLY A 3 28.36 20.53 65.10
C GLY A 3 28.58 22.00 64.70
N MET A 4 27.55 22.61 64.07
CA MET A 4 27.27 24.05 63.90
C MET A 4 28.29 24.88 63.09
N GLY A 5 27.90 25.60 62.02
CA GLY A 5 27.06 26.82 62.02
C GLY A 5 27.99 28.05 62.10
N SER A 6 27.87 29.17 61.40
CA SER A 6 26.81 29.80 60.61
C SER A 6 27.36 31.17 60.14
N ARG A 7 26.84 31.70 59.02
CA ARG A 7 26.77 33.13 58.64
C ARG A 7 28.08 33.87 58.31
N LEU A 8 27.94 34.80 57.34
CA LEU A 8 28.94 35.69 56.69
C LEU A 8 29.57 34.96 55.50
N ASP A 9 29.22 35.20 54.23
CA ASP A 9 29.06 36.48 53.55
C ASP A 9 27.94 36.41 52.48
N LEU A 10 26.77 36.97 52.79
CA LEU A 10 25.65 37.11 51.84
C LEU A 10 25.50 38.55 51.30
N GLU A 11 26.47 39.42 51.60
CA GLU A 11 26.47 40.84 51.18
C GLU A 11 27.57 41.17 50.15
N ALA A 12 28.43 40.21 49.79
CA ALA A 12 29.51 40.43 48.81
C ALA A 12 29.16 40.00 47.37
N LEU A 13 27.94 39.51 47.13
CA LEU A 13 27.44 39.12 45.80
C LEU A 13 26.36 40.08 45.25
N SER A 14 26.06 41.17 45.94
CA SER A 14 25.07 42.18 45.50
C SER A 14 25.67 43.31 44.65
N SER A 15 26.96 43.26 44.30
CA SER A 15 27.67 44.37 43.65
C SER A 15 28.40 44.03 42.34
N SER A 16 27.96 43.03 41.58
CA SER A 16 28.50 42.79 40.22
C SER A 16 27.49 42.16 39.25
N SER A 17 26.51 42.98 38.85
CA SER A 17 25.88 43.04 37.52
C SER A 17 24.52 43.72 37.65
N SER A 18 24.54 45.04 37.86
CA SER A 18 23.41 45.86 37.44
C SER A 18 23.27 45.67 35.93
N LEU A 19 22.41 44.74 35.51
CA LEU A 19 21.91 44.64 34.15
C LEU A 19 21.41 46.03 33.77
N GLN A 20 22.19 46.73 32.95
CA GLN A 20 21.72 47.95 32.29
C GLN A 20 20.49 47.53 31.50
N VAL A 21 19.34 48.08 31.91
CA VAL A 21 18.05 47.86 31.26
C VAL A 21 18.11 48.56 29.91
N ASP A 22 18.22 47.80 28.83
CA ASP A 22 18.03 48.38 27.49
C ASP A 22 16.56 48.81 27.33
N PRO A 23 16.28 50.07 26.95
CA PRO A 23 14.93 50.65 26.89
C PRO A 23 14.10 50.18 25.67
N LYS A 24 14.33 48.96 25.15
CA LYS A 24 13.86 48.55 23.80
C LYS A 24 12.78 47.46 23.72
N TRP A 25 12.34 46.86 24.83
CA TRP A 25 11.37 45.76 24.76
C TRP A 25 9.93 46.26 24.73
N THR A 26 9.18 45.97 23.65
CA THR A 26 7.75 46.27 23.62
C THR A 26 6.97 45.35 24.58
N PRO A 27 5.80 45.76 25.09
CA PRO A 27 4.97 44.91 25.95
C PRO A 27 4.66 43.55 25.31
N SER A 28 4.49 43.51 23.99
CA SER A 28 4.23 42.30 23.21
C SER A 28 5.43 41.32 23.22
N HIS A 29 6.68 41.81 23.19
CA HIS A 29 7.87 40.96 23.35
C HIS A 29 7.89 40.25 24.71
N LEU A 30 7.56 40.98 25.78
CA LEU A 30 7.56 40.43 27.15
C LEU A 30 6.41 39.43 27.35
N ARG A 31 5.23 39.70 26.77
CA ARG A 31 4.08 38.78 26.79
C ARG A 31 4.38 37.49 26.03
N LEU A 32 5.05 37.58 24.88
CA LEU A 32 5.49 36.42 24.09
C LEU A 32 6.52 35.56 24.84
N LEU A 33 7.50 36.21 25.48
CA LEU A 33 8.49 35.53 26.32
C LEU A 33 7.83 34.83 27.51
N TYR A 34 6.82 35.45 28.13
CA TYR A 34 6.04 34.83 29.20
C TYR A 34 5.25 33.61 28.72
N LEU A 35 4.58 33.71 27.57
CA LEU A 35 3.86 32.59 26.96
C LEU A 35 4.81 31.40 26.74
N LEU A 36 6.00 31.63 26.17
CA LEU A 36 7.03 30.61 25.98
C LEU A 36 7.47 29.95 27.30
N SER A 37 7.66 30.75 28.35
CA SER A 37 8.13 30.26 29.66
C SER A 37 7.20 29.26 30.35
N ARG A 38 5.90 29.24 29.98
CA ARG A 38 4.93 28.28 30.52
C ARG A 38 5.06 26.88 29.92
N PHE A 39 5.67 26.76 28.73
CA PHE A 39 5.79 25.50 28.01
C PHE A 39 7.23 24.99 27.92
N ALA A 40 8.21 25.90 27.80
CA ALA A 40 9.61 25.55 27.59
C ALA A 40 10.50 26.20 28.66
N GLN A 41 10.67 25.50 29.78
CA GLN A 41 11.46 25.94 30.92
C GLN A 41 12.87 25.35 30.87
N TYR A 42 13.85 26.17 31.26
CA TYR A 42 15.20 25.71 31.55
C TYR A 42 15.20 24.81 32.80
N PRO A 43 15.88 23.65 32.79
CA PRO A 43 15.91 22.75 33.94
C PRO A 43 16.54 23.45 35.14
N LYS A 44 15.95 23.27 36.33
CA LYS A 44 16.48 23.84 37.59
C LYS A 44 17.50 22.92 38.27
N SER A 45 17.53 21.64 37.88
CA SER A 45 18.40 20.58 38.41
C SER A 45 18.89 19.68 37.26
N THR A 46 20.04 19.02 37.44
CA THR A 46 20.62 18.09 36.46
C THR A 46 19.78 16.83 36.20
N ASP A 47 18.81 16.53 37.06
CA ASP A 47 17.94 15.34 36.96
C ASP A 47 16.60 15.62 36.23
N GLU A 48 16.30 16.88 35.86
CA GLU A 48 15.06 17.23 35.16
C GLU A 48 15.25 17.20 33.64
N GLU A 49 14.32 16.58 32.91
CA GLU A 49 14.32 16.60 31.44
C GLU A 49 14.08 18.01 30.89
N GLU A 50 14.84 18.39 29.87
CA GLU A 50 14.68 19.67 29.18
C GLU A 50 13.37 19.72 28.40
N LYS A 51 12.59 20.79 28.62
CA LYS A 51 11.34 21.03 27.89
C LYS A 51 11.54 22.07 26.78
N TRP A 52 11.22 21.67 25.56
CA TRP A 52 11.33 22.48 24.35
C TRP A 52 9.97 22.61 23.68
N LEU A 53 9.61 23.82 23.22
CA LEU A 53 8.37 24.05 22.46
C LEU A 53 8.68 24.20 20.97
N ARG A 54 8.02 23.39 20.13
CA ARG A 54 8.17 23.46 18.67
C ARG A 54 7.55 24.74 18.08
N SER A 55 8.09 25.22 16.96
CA SER A 55 7.66 26.45 16.29
C SER A 55 6.22 26.45 15.79
N LEU A 56 5.75 25.35 15.18
CA LEU A 56 4.38 25.25 14.65
C LEU A 56 3.31 25.47 15.75
N PRO A 57 3.30 24.73 16.87
CA PRO A 57 2.34 24.99 17.93
C PRO A 57 2.50 26.36 18.59
N LEU A 58 3.72 26.91 18.66
CA LEU A 58 3.91 28.30 19.11
C LEU A 58 3.18 29.30 18.19
N GLN A 59 3.26 29.13 16.87
CA GLN A 59 2.58 30.00 15.91
C GLN A 59 1.06 29.95 16.07
N VAL A 60 0.50 28.75 16.26
CA VAL A 60 -0.94 28.57 16.55
C VAL A 60 -1.35 29.34 17.82
N MET A 61 -0.54 29.26 18.87
CA MET A 61 -0.82 29.98 20.12
C MET A 61 -0.70 31.50 19.98
N VAL A 62 0.28 31.97 19.20
CA VAL A 62 0.50 33.39 18.94
C VAL A 62 -0.68 33.98 18.19
N PHE A 63 -1.17 33.32 17.13
CA PHE A 63 -2.34 33.78 16.39
C PHE A 63 -3.57 33.91 17.31
N GLU A 64 -3.87 32.88 18.11
CA GLU A 64 -5.01 32.95 19.03
C GLU A 64 -4.83 34.06 20.08
N ALA A 65 -3.60 34.31 20.54
CA ALA A 65 -3.32 35.42 21.45
C ALA A 65 -3.49 36.80 20.79
N ILE A 66 -3.22 36.93 19.48
CA ILE A 66 -3.47 38.15 18.71
C ILE A 66 -4.97 38.38 18.57
N VAL A 67 -5.71 37.36 18.16
CA VAL A 67 -7.18 37.39 18.00
C VAL A 67 -7.91 37.74 19.30
N HIS A 68 -7.36 37.32 20.45
CA HIS A 68 -7.88 37.70 21.77
C HIS A 68 -7.39 39.08 22.28
N GLY A 69 -6.62 39.83 21.49
CA GLY A 69 -6.11 41.16 21.82
C GLY A 69 -5.01 41.16 22.91
N LEU A 70 -4.35 40.02 23.14
CA LEU A 70 -3.26 39.90 24.12
C LEU A 70 -1.92 40.30 23.52
N LEU A 71 -1.72 40.10 22.22
CA LEU A 71 -0.56 40.53 21.46
C LEU A 71 -1.01 41.50 20.37
N SER A 72 -0.26 42.59 20.21
CA SER A 72 -0.45 43.58 19.13
C SER A 72 0.57 43.31 18.02
N PHE A 73 0.36 42.26 17.25
CA PHE A 73 1.20 41.89 16.12
C PHE A 73 0.31 41.62 14.91
N ASP A 74 0.77 42.01 13.73
CA ASP A 74 0.07 41.68 12.47
C ASP A 74 0.32 40.21 12.09
N TYR A 75 -0.61 39.62 11.33
CA TYR A 75 -0.53 38.28 10.77
C TYR A 75 -0.92 38.24 9.29
N SER A 76 -0.26 37.36 8.56
CA SER A 76 -0.54 37.08 7.17
C SER A 76 -0.64 35.58 6.92
N PRO A 77 -1.37 35.14 5.87
CA PRO A 77 -1.43 33.74 5.52
C PRO A 77 -0.09 33.27 4.93
N VAL A 78 0.42 32.15 5.44
CA VAL A 78 1.67 31.52 5.00
C VAL A 78 1.45 30.04 4.78
N CYS A 79 1.83 29.54 3.59
CA CYS A 79 1.77 28.12 3.29
C CYS A 79 2.83 27.34 4.09
N THR A 80 2.37 26.56 5.06
CA THR A 80 3.21 25.77 5.97
C THR A 80 2.99 24.28 5.75
N GLY A 81 4.09 23.52 5.65
CA GLY A 81 4.04 22.06 5.58
C GLY A 81 3.94 21.43 6.97
N ILE A 82 2.97 20.54 7.16
CA ILE A 82 2.82 19.69 8.34
C ILE A 82 3.12 18.26 7.91
N VAL A 83 4.00 17.59 8.64
CA VAL A 83 4.37 16.20 8.33
C VAL A 83 4.25 15.33 9.55
N LYS A 84 3.60 14.17 9.38
CA LYS A 84 3.63 13.06 10.33
C LYS A 84 3.19 11.76 9.64
N ASP A 85 3.77 10.65 10.08
CA ASP A 85 3.49 9.28 9.62
C ASP A 85 3.73 9.09 8.11
N GLY A 86 4.69 9.83 7.53
CA GLY A 86 5.03 9.77 6.11
C GLY A 86 4.03 10.48 5.18
N GLN A 87 3.05 11.20 5.74
CA GLN A 87 2.15 12.09 5.02
C GLN A 87 2.53 13.54 5.29
N SER A 88 2.88 14.26 4.21
CA SER A 88 3.14 15.69 4.25
C SER A 88 1.93 16.40 3.67
N ARG A 89 1.19 17.14 4.50
CA ARG A 89 0.07 17.98 4.08
C ARG A 89 0.47 19.44 4.20
N ARG A 90 0.03 20.27 3.27
CA ARG A 90 0.30 21.71 3.29
C ARG A 90 -0.98 22.44 3.61
N LEU A 91 -0.84 23.43 4.47
CA LEU A 91 -1.95 24.25 4.89
C LEU A 91 -1.49 25.69 4.89
N TRP A 92 -2.37 26.55 4.43
CA TRP A 92 -2.27 27.96 4.69
C TRP A 92 -2.62 28.21 6.16
N LEU A 93 -1.69 28.84 6.87
CA LEU A 93 -1.86 29.21 8.27
C LEU A 93 -1.65 30.70 8.40
N ASN A 94 -2.51 31.37 9.17
CA ASN A 94 -2.29 32.75 9.57
C ASN A 94 -1.12 32.80 10.57
N VAL A 95 0.01 33.35 10.15
CA VAL A 95 1.24 33.44 10.94
C VAL A 95 1.69 34.88 11.04
N SER A 96 2.07 35.30 12.25
CA SER A 96 2.67 36.60 12.48
C SER A 96 4.17 36.60 12.18
N HIS A 97 4.58 37.42 11.20
CA HIS A 97 6.00 37.68 10.91
C HIS A 97 6.64 38.55 11.99
N ASP A 98 5.90 39.50 12.56
CA ASP A 98 6.37 40.31 13.69
C ASP A 98 6.67 39.48 14.93
N ALA A 99 5.83 38.49 15.23
CA ALA A 99 6.09 37.57 16.33
C ALA A 99 7.35 36.71 16.08
N ARG A 100 7.62 36.32 14.82
CA ARG A 100 8.86 35.61 14.46
C ARG A 100 10.08 36.52 14.65
N ALA A 101 10.02 37.77 14.17
CA ALA A 101 11.06 38.76 14.36
C ALA A 101 11.32 39.02 15.86
N ALA A 102 10.26 39.16 16.66
CA ALA A 102 10.35 39.32 18.11
C ALA A 102 11.04 38.12 18.80
N ILE A 103 10.81 36.89 18.34
CA ILE A 103 11.51 35.70 18.86
C ILE A 103 12.98 35.73 18.49
N ASP A 104 13.32 36.15 17.27
CA ASP A 104 14.70 36.28 16.84
C ASP A 104 15.43 37.39 17.61
N ASP A 105 14.79 38.52 17.91
CA ASP A 105 15.33 39.57 18.78
C ASP A 105 15.60 39.04 20.19
N LEU A 106 14.66 38.30 20.78
CA LEU A 106 14.82 37.65 22.08
C LEU A 106 15.97 36.62 22.08
N ARG A 107 16.23 35.99 20.94
CA ARG A 107 17.30 35.01 20.75
C ARG A 107 18.66 35.69 20.56
N GLU A 108 18.73 36.81 19.83
CA GLU A 108 19.95 37.63 19.69
C GLU A 108 20.44 38.13 21.06
N HIS A 109 19.52 38.44 21.97
CA HIS A 109 19.83 38.88 23.34
C HIS A 109 19.97 37.73 24.36
N GLU A 110 20.08 36.48 23.89
CA GLU A 110 20.26 35.27 24.71
C GLU A 110 19.14 34.99 25.75
N LEU A 111 17.95 35.54 25.55
CA LEU A 111 16.78 35.30 26.43
C LEU A 111 16.05 34.00 26.04
N VAL A 112 16.15 33.60 24.78
CA VAL A 112 15.58 32.37 24.23
C VAL A 112 16.66 31.58 23.48
N GLN A 113 16.73 30.27 23.73
CA GLN A 113 17.52 29.32 22.97
C GLN A 113 16.66 28.65 21.89
N ALA A 114 17.31 28.27 20.78
CA ALA A 114 16.67 27.53 19.70
C ALA A 114 17.42 26.24 19.39
N LEU A 115 16.72 25.12 19.45
CA LEU A 115 17.19 23.81 19.04
C LEU A 115 16.69 23.53 17.62
N LYS A 116 17.61 23.24 16.70
CA LYS A 116 17.28 22.75 15.36
C LYS A 116 17.33 21.23 15.36
N THR A 117 16.19 20.61 15.14
CA THR A 117 16.04 19.16 15.00
C THR A 117 15.59 18.83 13.57
N CYS A 118 15.71 17.57 13.17
CA CYS A 118 15.12 17.08 11.94
C CYS A 118 13.98 16.12 12.31
N SER A 119 12.84 16.22 11.62
CA SER A 119 11.78 15.21 11.73
C SER A 119 12.22 13.87 11.12
N GLU A 120 11.42 12.81 11.31
CA GLU A 120 11.62 11.52 10.64
C GLU A 120 11.67 11.67 9.11
N ASP A 121 10.93 12.65 8.58
CA ASP A 121 10.92 13.02 7.16
C ASP A 121 11.97 14.09 6.78
N PHE A 122 12.99 14.27 7.63
CA PHE A 122 14.12 15.20 7.43
C PHE A 122 13.73 16.67 7.22
N GLN A 123 12.54 17.07 7.67
CA GLN A 123 12.20 18.49 7.68
C GLN A 123 12.86 19.16 8.89
N PRO A 124 13.55 20.30 8.69
CA PRO A 124 14.11 21.04 9.81
C PRO A 124 12.96 21.57 10.67
N SER A 125 12.95 21.18 11.94
CA SER A 125 12.03 21.68 12.95
C SER A 125 12.81 22.49 13.98
N THR A 126 12.38 23.72 14.20
CA THR A 126 12.90 24.59 15.26
C THR A 126 12.07 24.42 16.51
N ALA A 127 12.74 24.26 17.64
CA ALA A 127 12.13 24.29 18.96
C ALA A 127 12.80 25.35 19.82
N PHE A 128 12.05 26.00 20.69
CA PHE A 128 12.48 27.14 21.50
C PHE A 128 12.43 26.79 22.99
N GLN A 129 13.36 27.36 23.76
CA GLN A 129 13.42 27.25 25.22
C GLN A 129 13.82 28.58 25.83
N VAL A 130 13.21 28.98 26.95
CA VAL A 130 13.55 30.22 27.65
C VAL A 130 14.76 30.00 28.55
N THR A 131 15.73 30.93 28.54
CA THR A 131 16.94 30.85 29.38
C THR A 131 16.71 31.36 30.79
N GLU A 132 17.62 31.04 31.73
CA GLU A 132 17.59 31.59 33.09
C GLU A 132 17.63 33.13 33.11
N LYS A 133 18.35 33.76 32.15
CA LYS A 133 18.38 35.22 31.96
C LYS A 133 16.99 35.75 31.59
N GLY A 134 16.31 35.09 30.64
CA GLY A 134 14.93 35.42 30.26
C GLY A 134 13.94 35.31 31.42
N MET A 135 14.07 34.27 32.24
CA MET A 135 13.24 34.09 33.44
C MET A 135 13.44 35.18 34.49
N LYS A 136 14.68 35.62 34.73
CA LYS A 136 14.98 36.72 35.65
C LYS A 136 14.37 38.04 35.15
N LEU A 137 14.45 38.30 33.85
CA LEU A 137 13.91 39.50 33.22
C LEU A 137 12.36 39.56 33.32
N LEU A 138 11.68 38.43 33.13
CA LEU A 138 10.21 38.32 33.29
C LEU A 138 9.74 38.60 34.73
N LEU A 139 10.55 38.27 35.72
CA LEU A 139 10.24 38.57 37.12
C LEU A 139 10.34 40.06 37.42
N THR A 140 11.24 40.78 36.75
CA THR A 140 11.49 42.20 36.98
C THR A 140 10.63 43.15 36.16
N LEU A 141 10.27 42.81 34.91
CA LEU A 141 9.72 43.78 33.96
C LEU A 141 8.25 43.55 33.56
N LEU A 142 7.70 42.33 33.69
CA LEU A 142 6.33 42.06 33.24
C LEU A 142 5.30 42.42 34.33
N PRO A 143 4.33 43.32 34.06
CA PRO A 143 3.26 43.65 35.01
C PRO A 143 2.42 42.43 35.39
N THR A 144 2.00 42.34 36.66
CA THR A 144 1.18 41.23 37.17
C THR A 144 -0.14 41.08 36.41
N ARG A 145 -0.74 42.20 35.98
CA ARG A 145 -1.98 42.23 35.17
C ARG A 145 -1.86 41.47 33.85
N ASP A 146 -0.72 41.57 33.18
CA ASP A 146 -0.50 40.90 31.90
C ASP A 146 -0.22 39.40 32.09
N LYS A 147 0.40 39.02 33.22
CA LYS A 147 0.56 37.61 33.63
C LYS A 147 -0.79 36.95 33.88
N GLU A 148 -1.66 37.63 34.62
CA GLU A 148 -3.02 37.15 34.93
C GLU A 148 -3.85 36.96 33.65
N ARG A 149 -3.79 37.90 32.71
CA ARG A 149 -4.51 37.79 31.41
C ARG A 149 -4.02 36.62 30.55
N LEU A 150 -2.70 36.39 30.51
CA LEU A 150 -2.14 35.25 29.77
C LEU A 150 -2.43 33.92 30.46
N ASP A 151 -2.40 33.89 31.79
CA ASP A 151 -2.77 32.70 32.56
C ASP A 151 -4.27 32.40 32.43
N GLU A 152 -5.13 33.42 32.40
CA GLU A 152 -6.56 33.28 32.10
C GLU A 152 -6.76 32.68 30.72
N PHE A 153 -6.11 33.22 29.68
CA PHE A 153 -6.16 32.66 28.32
C PHE A 153 -5.77 31.17 28.24
N LEU A 154 -4.78 30.76 29.05
CA LEU A 154 -4.34 29.37 29.13
C LEU A 154 -5.27 28.48 29.99
N ALA A 155 -6.01 29.05 30.93
CA ALA A 155 -6.82 28.32 31.93
C ALA A 155 -8.33 28.26 31.62
N SER A 156 -8.94 29.28 30.99
CA SER A 156 -10.38 29.31 30.61
C SER A 156 -10.77 30.55 29.79
N PRO A 157 -11.87 30.53 28.99
CA PRO A 157 -12.52 31.76 28.53
C PRO A 157 -13.44 32.31 29.63
N GLY A 158 -13.24 33.55 30.05
CA GLY A 158 -14.31 34.30 30.71
C GLY A 158 -15.49 34.46 29.75
N GLU A 159 -16.67 34.00 30.16
CA GLU A 159 -17.93 34.19 29.45
C GLU A 159 -18.24 35.69 29.29
N THR A 160 -18.13 36.22 28.07
CA THR A 160 -18.85 37.45 27.71
C THR A 160 -20.28 37.06 27.34
N ASN A 161 -21.19 37.29 28.29
CA ASN A 161 -22.65 37.33 28.21
C ASN A 161 -23.29 37.24 26.81
N THR A 162 -23.78 36.05 26.44
CA THR A 162 -25.03 35.95 25.66
C THR A 162 -25.83 34.76 26.16
N THR A 163 -26.95 35.09 26.80
CA THR A 163 -27.90 34.19 27.44
C THR A 163 -28.55 33.21 26.46
N VAL A 164 -28.29 31.90 26.59
CA VAL A 164 -29.32 30.86 26.41
C VAL A 164 -29.07 29.74 27.42
N SER A 165 -30.00 29.64 28.37
CA SER A 165 -30.06 28.67 29.45
C SER A 165 -30.36 27.25 28.97
N VAL A 166 -29.50 26.26 29.26
CA VAL A 166 -29.95 24.87 29.50
C VAL A 166 -29.15 24.27 30.65
N SER A 167 -29.89 23.57 31.51
CA SER A 167 -29.64 23.16 32.88
C SER A 167 -28.41 22.29 33.15
N VAL A 168 -27.72 22.63 34.24
CA VAL A 168 -26.71 21.88 34.97
C VAL A 168 -27.28 20.59 35.57
N GLN A 169 -26.68 19.45 35.26
CA GLN A 169 -26.60 18.29 36.17
C GLN A 169 -25.12 18.05 36.52
N SER A 170 -24.87 17.92 37.81
CA SER A 170 -23.60 17.78 38.52
C SER A 170 -22.60 16.73 37.96
N PRO A 171 -21.28 16.92 38.16
CA PRO A 171 -20.25 16.04 37.61
C PRO A 171 -20.16 14.74 38.40
N ARG A 172 -20.51 13.62 37.76
CA ARG A 172 -20.02 12.30 38.19
C ARG A 172 -18.66 12.09 37.56
N VAL A 173 -17.66 11.90 38.43
CA VAL A 173 -16.34 11.36 38.10
C VAL A 173 -16.55 10.07 37.29
N LEU A 174 -16.30 10.15 35.99
CA LEU A 174 -16.23 9.00 35.09
C LEU A 174 -14.90 9.05 34.37
N THR A 175 -13.97 8.27 34.89
CA THR A 175 -12.90 7.67 34.09
C THR A 175 -13.55 6.76 33.04
N SER A 176 -13.60 7.23 31.79
CA SER A 176 -13.94 6.42 30.60
C SER A 176 -13.15 7.00 29.42
N SER A 177 -12.02 6.40 29.05
CA SER A 177 -11.91 5.32 28.06
C SER A 177 -12.34 5.74 26.65
N VAL A 178 -11.34 5.81 25.76
CA VAL A 178 -11.42 5.46 24.33
C VAL A 178 -12.47 6.24 23.51
N THR A 179 -12.08 7.44 23.08
CA THR A 179 -12.40 7.89 21.72
C THR A 179 -11.10 7.86 20.91
N SER A 180 -11.15 7.23 19.75
CA SER A 180 -10.05 7.03 18.81
C SER A 180 -9.19 8.29 18.68
N PRO A 181 -7.86 8.24 18.87
CA PRO A 181 -7.01 9.42 18.71
C PRO A 181 -6.71 9.59 17.22
N SER A 182 -7.73 9.90 16.41
CA SER A 182 -7.53 10.17 14.98
C SER A 182 -6.84 11.52 14.73
N GLY A 183 -6.64 12.35 15.77
CA GLY A 183 -6.00 13.66 15.69
C GLY A 183 -4.53 13.67 16.14
N LEU A 184 -3.70 14.37 15.37
CA LEU A 184 -2.29 14.63 15.56
C LEU A 184 -1.99 15.50 16.80
N VAL A 185 -1.53 14.93 17.91
CA VAL A 185 -1.10 15.74 19.07
C VAL A 185 0.21 16.48 18.76
N LEU A 186 0.17 17.82 18.79
CA LEU A 186 1.30 18.71 18.54
C LEU A 186 1.97 19.20 19.83
N VAL A 187 1.17 19.44 20.88
CA VAL A 187 1.62 19.78 22.23
C VAL A 187 0.74 19.02 23.22
N ASP A 188 1.36 18.44 24.24
CA ASP A 188 0.67 17.83 25.37
C ASP A 188 1.27 18.36 26.67
N ASN A 189 0.53 19.21 27.37
CA ASN A 189 0.89 19.77 28.67
C ASN A 189 -0.36 19.89 29.54
N ALA A 190 -0.21 19.90 30.85
CA ALA A 190 -1.32 19.99 31.81
C ALA A 190 -2.18 21.26 31.63
N LEU A 191 -1.63 22.31 31.02
CA LEU A 191 -2.32 23.58 30.76
C LEU A 191 -3.06 23.59 29.41
N LEU A 192 -2.48 23.00 28.37
CA LEU A 192 -2.98 23.12 27.00
C LEU A 192 -2.47 21.96 26.13
N ARG A 193 -3.38 21.34 25.39
CA ARG A 193 -3.12 20.27 24.42
C ARG A 193 -3.61 20.68 23.04
N ILE A 194 -2.69 20.81 22.08
CA ILE A 194 -3.02 21.13 20.68
C ILE A 194 -3.05 19.85 19.89
N THR A 195 -4.16 19.57 19.22
CA THR A 195 -4.31 18.42 18.32
C THR A 195 -4.76 18.88 16.94
N TYR A 196 -4.06 18.50 15.89
CA TYR A 196 -4.44 18.77 14.50
C TYR A 196 -5.24 17.59 13.92
N ASP A 197 -6.37 17.86 13.26
CA ASP A 197 -7.16 16.85 12.59
C ASP A 197 -6.77 16.78 11.10
N PRO A 198 -6.13 15.69 10.62
CA PRO A 198 -5.69 15.58 9.24
C PRO A 198 -6.84 15.45 8.25
N ASP A 199 -8.04 15.02 8.66
CA ASP A 199 -9.16 14.85 7.72
C ASP A 199 -9.84 16.20 7.48
N LYS A 200 -10.13 16.92 8.58
CA LYS A 200 -10.82 18.21 8.55
C LYS A 200 -9.90 19.41 8.32
N GLY A 201 -8.59 19.23 8.52
CA GLY A 201 -7.62 20.32 8.37
C GLY A 201 -7.62 21.35 9.50
N HIS A 202 -8.31 21.10 10.62
CA HIS A 202 -8.44 22.07 11.72
C HIS A 202 -7.56 21.75 12.93
N PHE A 203 -7.13 22.79 13.64
CA PHE A 203 -6.47 22.66 14.93
C PHE A 203 -7.51 22.70 16.06
N ARG A 204 -7.46 21.72 16.94
CA ARG A 204 -8.25 21.69 18.18
C ARG A 204 -7.33 21.99 19.36
N ILE A 205 -7.69 22.99 20.14
CA ILE A 205 -7.02 23.36 21.37
C ILE A 205 -7.87 22.85 22.53
N ARG A 206 -7.33 21.92 23.30
CA ARG A 206 -7.93 21.46 24.55
C ARG A 206 -7.22 22.14 25.71
N ARG A 207 -7.94 22.96 26.49
CA ARG A 207 -7.39 23.62 27.69
C ARG A 207 -7.40 22.68 28.89
N GLY A 208 -6.68 23.04 29.96
CA GLY A 208 -6.54 22.23 31.18
C GLY A 208 -7.85 21.98 31.93
N ASP A 209 -8.88 22.79 31.70
CA ASP A 209 -10.25 22.63 32.19
C ASP A 209 -11.08 21.58 31.43
N GLY A 210 -10.55 21.05 30.32
CA GLY A 210 -11.23 20.10 29.44
C GLY A 210 -12.03 20.74 28.30
N SER A 211 -12.11 22.07 28.22
CA SER A 211 -12.75 22.78 27.11
C SER A 211 -12.00 22.53 25.80
N VAL A 212 -12.74 22.30 24.71
CA VAL A 212 -12.19 22.09 23.37
C VAL A 212 -12.61 23.25 22.49
N TYR A 213 -11.63 24.03 22.04
CA TYR A 213 -11.80 25.14 21.10
C TYR A 213 -11.24 24.74 19.73
N ILE A 214 -11.97 25.05 18.66
CA ILE A 214 -11.47 24.89 17.28
C ILE A 214 -10.81 26.22 16.91
N SER A 215 -9.53 26.16 16.62
CA SER A 215 -8.71 27.32 16.29
C SER A 215 -8.99 27.79 14.87
N ARG A 216 -8.99 29.11 14.68
CA ARG A 216 -9.26 29.78 13.40
C ARG A 216 -8.00 30.07 12.59
N VAL A 217 -6.85 29.52 13.00
CA VAL A 217 -5.56 29.73 12.31
C VAL A 217 -5.59 29.31 10.84
N THR A 218 -6.42 28.32 10.51
CA THR A 218 -6.57 27.77 9.15
C THR A 218 -7.60 28.51 8.31
N ASP A 219 -8.39 29.37 8.93
CA ASP A 219 -9.49 30.08 8.27
C ASP A 219 -8.91 31.42 7.78
N ILE A 220 -8.72 31.52 6.47
CA ILE A 220 -8.14 32.70 5.84
C ILE A 220 -9.26 33.69 5.55
N GLU A 221 -9.01 34.95 5.84
CA GLU A 221 -9.97 36.02 5.59
C GLU A 221 -10.00 36.36 4.10
N GLU A 222 -11.20 36.31 3.52
CA GLU A 222 -11.42 36.68 2.12
C GLU A 222 -11.40 38.21 1.95
N VAL A 223 -10.83 38.65 0.81
CA VAL A 223 -10.71 40.05 0.42
C VAL A 223 -11.48 40.25 -0.88
N SER A 224 -12.24 41.35 -0.98
CA SER A 224 -12.88 41.71 -2.25
C SER A 224 -11.86 42.38 -3.18
N TYR A 225 -11.74 41.89 -4.41
CA TYR A 225 -10.84 42.45 -5.40
C TYR A 225 -11.32 42.24 -6.84
N VAL A 226 -10.73 43.02 -7.75
CA VAL A 226 -10.95 42.91 -9.19
C VAL A 226 -9.59 42.78 -9.87
N SER A 227 -9.44 41.74 -10.66
CA SER A 227 -8.25 41.54 -11.49
C SER A 227 -8.60 41.45 -12.97
N SER A 228 -7.65 41.87 -13.80
CA SER A 228 -7.68 41.70 -15.25
C SER A 228 -6.60 40.71 -15.71
N PRO A 229 -6.88 39.87 -16.71
CA PRO A 229 -5.93 38.90 -17.21
C PRO A 229 -4.74 39.60 -17.89
N TYR A 230 -3.52 39.14 -17.61
CA TYR A 230 -2.30 39.73 -18.16
C TYR A 230 -1.26 38.66 -18.48
N LEU A 231 -0.60 38.77 -19.63
CA LEU A 231 0.62 38.01 -19.94
C LEU A 231 1.65 38.91 -20.62
N PRO A 232 2.95 38.70 -20.36
CA PRO A 232 4.02 39.39 -21.07
C PRO A 232 3.97 39.22 -22.58
N SER A 233 4.31 40.30 -23.29
CA SER A 233 4.34 40.31 -24.76
C SER A 233 5.31 39.28 -25.35
N CYS A 234 6.36 38.92 -24.60
CA CYS A 234 7.36 37.93 -25.02
C CYS A 234 6.85 36.48 -25.07
N LEU A 235 5.71 36.19 -24.44
CA LEU A 235 5.07 34.87 -24.46
C LEU A 235 4.04 34.73 -25.60
N MET A 236 3.86 35.79 -26.39
CA MET A 236 2.84 35.88 -27.42
C MET A 236 3.51 35.91 -28.79
N LYS A 237 2.98 35.16 -29.76
CA LYS A 237 3.60 35.05 -31.09
C LYS A 237 3.58 36.36 -31.86
N ASN A 238 2.49 37.12 -31.71
CA ASN A 238 2.27 38.38 -32.43
C ASN A 238 2.41 39.63 -31.55
N GLY A 239 2.56 39.50 -30.24
CA GLY A 239 2.66 40.65 -29.30
C GLY A 239 1.45 41.60 -29.31
N THR A 240 0.34 41.23 -29.95
CA THR A 240 -0.82 42.11 -30.23
C THR A 240 -2.18 41.52 -29.82
N ALA A 241 -2.22 40.32 -29.23
CA ALA A 241 -3.51 39.79 -28.76
C ALA A 241 -3.88 40.50 -27.45
N ASN A 242 -5.05 41.13 -27.43
CA ASN A 242 -5.51 41.90 -26.29
C ASN A 242 -6.31 41.00 -25.37
N PHE A 243 -5.92 41.01 -24.10
CA PHE A 243 -6.71 40.42 -23.04
C PHE A 243 -7.96 41.25 -22.75
N SER A 244 -9.01 40.62 -22.22
CA SER A 244 -10.17 41.32 -21.69
C SER A 244 -9.77 42.21 -20.49
N SER A 245 -10.47 43.32 -20.25
CA SER A 245 -10.19 44.21 -19.11
C SER A 245 -11.42 44.32 -18.22
N ASN A 246 -11.21 44.08 -16.93
CA ASN A 246 -12.24 44.13 -15.88
C ASN A 246 -12.25 45.45 -15.10
N ALA A 247 -11.43 46.43 -15.48
CA ALA A 247 -11.30 47.71 -14.78
C ALA A 247 -12.63 48.49 -14.61
N TRP A 248 -13.60 48.28 -15.50
CA TRP A 248 -14.93 48.90 -15.38
C TRP A 248 -15.76 48.36 -14.20
N GLN A 249 -15.38 47.23 -13.60
CA GLN A 249 -16.06 46.59 -12.47
C GLN A 249 -15.56 47.06 -11.11
N VAL A 250 -14.52 47.90 -11.06
CA VAL A 250 -13.92 48.42 -9.81
C VAL A 250 -14.93 49.10 -8.88
N ASP A 251 -15.91 49.81 -9.45
CA ASP A 251 -16.95 50.47 -8.65
C ASP A 251 -17.87 49.48 -7.90
N LYS A 252 -17.97 48.22 -8.35
CA LYS A 252 -18.70 47.17 -7.62
C LYS A 252 -17.94 46.76 -6.37
N CYS A 253 -16.62 46.58 -6.47
CA CYS A 253 -15.75 46.23 -5.36
C CYS A 253 -15.79 47.30 -4.27
N ARG A 254 -15.71 48.59 -4.64
CA ARG A 254 -15.83 49.71 -3.69
C ARG A 254 -17.17 49.73 -2.95
N LYS A 255 -18.27 49.40 -3.65
CA LYS A 255 -19.60 49.32 -3.04
C LYS A 255 -19.74 48.11 -2.11
N ALA A 256 -19.12 46.98 -2.45
CA ALA A 256 -19.07 45.82 -1.58
C ALA A 256 -18.31 46.14 -0.29
N ALA A 257 -17.12 46.74 -0.39
CA ALA A 257 -16.33 47.15 0.77
C ALA A 257 -17.09 48.14 1.68
N ALA A 258 -17.83 49.09 1.10
CA ALA A 258 -18.63 50.06 1.86
C ALA A 258 -19.83 49.44 2.61
N ASN A 259 -20.39 48.34 2.10
CA ASN A 259 -21.54 47.67 2.71
C ASN A 259 -21.15 46.78 3.90
N VAL A 260 -19.89 46.32 3.98
CA VAL A 260 -19.42 45.38 5.01
C VAL A 260 -19.06 46.07 6.34
N GLY A 261 -19.02 47.41 6.40
CA GLY A 261 -19.06 48.21 7.65
C GLY A 261 -17.87 48.11 8.62
N SER A 262 -17.02 47.09 8.48
CA SER A 262 -15.74 46.86 9.13
C SER A 262 -14.96 45.93 8.22
N SER A 263 -13.66 46.13 8.01
CA SER A 263 -12.82 45.18 7.27
C SER A 263 -13.11 43.74 7.72
N SER A 264 -13.22 42.79 6.79
CA SER A 264 -13.34 41.35 7.10
C SER A 264 -12.17 40.83 7.94
N ILE A 265 -11.10 41.62 8.00
CA ILE A 265 -9.87 41.40 8.74
C ILE A 265 -10.11 41.67 10.23
N GLN A 266 -9.84 40.66 11.07
CA GLN A 266 -10.03 40.71 12.53
C GLN A 266 -8.90 41.43 13.26
N ASP A 267 -7.89 41.91 12.54
CA ASP A 267 -6.82 42.71 13.11
C ASP A 267 -7.28 44.13 13.46
N ALA A 268 -6.92 44.56 14.68
CA ALA A 268 -7.25 45.88 15.20
C ALA A 268 -6.25 46.96 14.73
N ASP A 269 -5.03 46.57 14.34
CA ASP A 269 -3.92 47.49 14.06
C ASP A 269 -3.19 47.14 12.73
N LEU A 270 -3.87 47.23 11.58
CA LEU A 270 -3.21 47.12 10.27
C LEU A 270 -2.16 48.24 10.11
N SER A 271 -0.87 47.88 10.10
CA SER A 271 0.23 48.79 9.80
C SER A 271 0.45 48.90 8.30
N PHE A 272 0.60 50.12 7.78
CA PHE A 272 0.90 50.35 6.37
C PHE A 272 2.31 50.95 6.23
N ALA A 273 3.35 50.12 6.25
CA ALA A 273 4.72 50.56 6.05
C ALA A 273 5.09 50.65 4.56
N ILE A 274 4.50 49.80 3.70
CA ILE A 274 4.79 49.73 2.27
C ILE A 274 3.51 49.74 1.43
N VAL A 275 3.52 50.59 0.40
CA VAL A 275 2.46 50.67 -0.61
C VAL A 275 3.07 50.46 -1.99
N LEU A 276 2.40 49.65 -2.81
CA LEU A 276 2.76 49.37 -4.19
C LEU A 276 1.79 50.04 -5.17
N GLU A 277 2.33 50.56 -6.26
CA GLU A 277 1.57 51.21 -7.34
C GLU A 277 1.50 50.30 -8.57
N ASN A 278 0.29 50.09 -9.10
CA ASN A 278 0.01 49.35 -10.35
C ASN A 278 0.76 48.01 -10.40
N VAL A 279 0.31 47.09 -9.56
CA VAL A 279 0.94 45.78 -9.38
C VAL A 279 0.43 44.78 -10.42
N ARG A 280 1.37 44.14 -11.10
CA ARG A 280 1.11 42.95 -11.91
C ARG A 280 1.70 41.75 -11.20
N LEU A 281 0.89 40.71 -11.12
CA LEU A 281 1.22 39.46 -10.50
C LEU A 281 1.44 38.43 -11.60
N MET A 282 2.59 37.78 -11.54
CA MET A 282 2.90 36.59 -12.32
C MET A 282 3.22 35.45 -11.37
N VAL A 283 2.60 34.29 -11.57
CA VAL A 283 2.84 33.11 -10.77
C VAL A 283 3.37 32.01 -11.69
N GLY A 284 4.48 31.41 -11.29
CA GLY A 284 5.16 30.37 -12.07
C GLY A 284 5.00 29.00 -11.41
N GLU A 285 4.63 28.01 -12.22
CA GLU A 285 4.54 26.61 -11.85
C GLU A 285 5.25 25.74 -12.89
N TRP A 286 5.74 24.57 -12.46
CA TRP A 286 6.18 23.54 -13.39
C TRP A 286 5.40 22.25 -13.12
N ILE A 287 4.81 21.70 -14.17
CA ILE A 287 4.06 20.45 -14.16
C ILE A 287 4.69 19.51 -15.18
N PRO A 288 4.75 18.19 -14.95
CA PRO A 288 5.21 17.24 -15.96
C PRO A 288 4.30 17.31 -17.20
N PHE A 289 4.78 18.02 -18.23
CA PHE A 289 4.24 18.01 -19.58
C PHE A 289 5.25 17.41 -20.54
N GLY A 290 4.74 16.82 -21.61
CA GLY A 290 5.52 16.54 -22.80
C GLY A 290 4.84 17.13 -24.04
N PRO A 291 5.54 17.20 -25.19
CA PRO A 291 4.98 17.74 -26.43
C PRO A 291 3.68 17.07 -26.89
N ASN A 292 3.56 15.75 -26.71
CA ASN A 292 2.33 15.04 -27.06
C ASN A 292 1.15 15.39 -26.14
N GLN A 293 1.43 15.82 -24.91
CA GLN A 293 0.39 16.21 -23.95
C GLN A 293 -0.15 17.61 -24.28
N ILE A 294 0.68 18.54 -24.78
CA ILE A 294 0.18 19.86 -25.21
C ILE A 294 -0.67 19.75 -26.49
N VAL A 295 -0.30 18.86 -27.43
CA VAL A 295 -1.12 18.57 -28.61
C VAL A 295 -2.48 18.01 -28.19
N LEU A 296 -2.50 17.03 -27.29
CA LEU A 296 -3.74 16.47 -26.74
C LEU A 296 -4.59 17.54 -26.02
N LEU A 297 -3.94 18.45 -25.29
CA LEU A 297 -4.63 19.56 -24.63
C LEU A 297 -5.23 20.52 -25.66
N ASN A 298 -4.51 20.86 -26.72
CA ASN A 298 -5.00 21.73 -27.80
C ASN A 298 -6.21 21.14 -28.51
N ASP A 299 -6.21 19.83 -28.74
CA ASP A 299 -7.38 19.12 -29.27
C ASP A 299 -8.56 19.16 -28.28
N ARG A 300 -8.31 18.92 -26.97
CA ARG A 300 -9.34 18.98 -25.92
C ARG A 300 -9.93 20.38 -25.74
N LEU A 301 -9.11 21.42 -25.87
CA LEU A 301 -9.54 22.82 -25.78
C LEU A 301 -10.30 23.29 -27.03
N GLY A 302 -10.32 22.49 -28.10
CA GLY A 302 -10.91 22.86 -29.37
C GLY A 302 -10.16 24.00 -30.07
N ALA A 303 -8.84 24.10 -29.90
CA ALA A 303 -8.04 25.18 -30.46
C ALA A 303 -8.12 25.25 -31.99
N LEU A 304 -8.23 24.09 -32.64
CA LEU A 304 -8.41 23.94 -34.09
C LEU A 304 -9.89 24.02 -34.54
N GLU A 305 -10.83 24.01 -33.61
CA GLU A 305 -12.25 24.03 -33.91
C GLU A 305 -12.76 25.44 -34.18
N ARG A 306 -13.94 25.55 -34.81
CA ARG A 306 -14.59 26.84 -35.08
C ARG A 306 -15.03 27.54 -33.79
N CYS A 307 -15.44 26.78 -32.78
CA CYS A 307 -15.85 27.28 -31.48
C CYS A 307 -14.72 26.97 -30.50
N GLN A 308 -13.82 27.93 -30.31
CA GLN A 308 -12.66 27.77 -29.44
C GLN A 308 -13.03 27.97 -27.97
N GLY A 309 -12.45 27.15 -27.09
CA GLY A 309 -12.68 27.24 -25.65
C GLY A 309 -14.03 26.66 -25.22
N GLY A 310 -14.43 26.95 -23.98
CA GLY A 310 -15.65 26.38 -23.40
C GLY A 310 -15.61 26.29 -21.89
N LEU A 311 -16.51 25.46 -21.34
CA LEU A 311 -16.56 25.12 -19.93
C LEU A 311 -15.90 23.75 -19.73
N PHE A 312 -15.01 23.65 -18.74
CA PHE A 312 -14.27 22.44 -18.44
C PHE A 312 -14.49 22.00 -17.00
N THR A 313 -14.29 20.70 -16.76
CA THR A 313 -14.37 20.02 -15.46
C THR A 313 -13.34 18.89 -15.40
N SER A 314 -12.87 18.57 -14.19
CA SER A 314 -12.01 17.42 -13.90
C SER A 314 -12.78 16.10 -13.74
N GLU A 315 -14.11 16.17 -13.59
CA GLU A 315 -14.98 14.99 -13.44
C GLU A 315 -14.95 14.13 -14.72
N LEU A 316 -14.78 12.83 -14.54
CA LEU A 316 -14.78 11.87 -15.64
C LEU A 316 -16.20 11.42 -15.92
N ASP A 317 -16.60 11.48 -17.20
CA ASP A 317 -17.86 10.90 -17.64
C ASP A 317 -17.71 9.38 -17.77
N GLU A 318 -18.28 8.64 -16.82
CA GLU A 318 -18.26 7.17 -16.83
C GLU A 318 -19.19 6.58 -17.91
N ASP A 319 -20.25 7.31 -18.29
CA ASP A 319 -21.31 6.85 -19.19
C ASP A 319 -21.57 7.85 -20.35
N PRO A 320 -20.62 8.00 -21.29
CA PRO A 320 -20.69 8.99 -22.38
C PRO A 320 -21.82 8.76 -23.39
N THR A 321 -22.53 7.64 -23.28
CA THR A 321 -23.67 7.29 -24.14
C THR A 321 -25.02 7.72 -23.55
N SER A 322 -25.03 8.19 -22.30
CA SER A 322 -26.24 8.66 -21.62
C SER A 322 -26.73 10.00 -22.17
N THR A 323 -28.03 10.31 -22.03
CA THR A 323 -28.64 11.51 -22.62
C THR A 323 -28.50 12.77 -21.76
N SER A 324 -28.12 12.64 -20.49
CA SER A 324 -28.04 13.76 -19.56
C SER A 324 -26.83 13.60 -18.65
N LEU A 325 -26.03 14.66 -18.54
CA LEU A 325 -24.86 14.72 -17.67
C LEU A 325 -25.10 15.79 -16.59
N SER A 326 -25.02 15.40 -15.33
CA SER A 326 -25.16 16.30 -14.18
C SER A 326 -23.80 16.50 -13.52
N ILE A 327 -23.25 17.71 -13.58
CA ILE A 327 -21.95 18.07 -13.01
C ILE A 327 -22.16 19.10 -11.90
N PRO A 328 -21.38 19.06 -10.80
CA PRO A 328 -21.39 20.11 -9.78
C PRO A 328 -21.01 21.50 -10.34
N SER A 329 -21.41 22.55 -9.64
CA SER A 329 -21.07 23.94 -9.96
C SER A 329 -19.57 24.23 -9.75
N GLY A 330 -19.06 25.29 -10.40
CA GLY A 330 -17.64 25.67 -10.31
C GLY A 330 -16.83 25.26 -11.54
N LEU A 331 -17.46 25.26 -12.72
CA LEU A 331 -16.82 24.96 -13.99
C LEU A 331 -15.80 26.04 -14.37
N THR A 332 -14.72 25.66 -15.02
CA THR A 332 -13.71 26.61 -15.50
C THR A 332 -14.06 27.03 -16.92
N LYS A 333 -14.27 28.33 -17.13
CA LYS A 333 -14.52 28.91 -18.45
C LYS A 333 -13.19 29.34 -19.06
N ILE A 334 -12.95 28.94 -20.30
CA ILE A 334 -11.70 29.23 -21.01
C ILE A 334 -11.98 29.89 -22.35
N ALA A 335 -11.22 30.94 -22.65
CA ALA A 335 -11.20 31.61 -23.94
C ALA A 335 -9.76 31.64 -24.48
N ILE A 336 -9.52 30.96 -25.61
CA ILE A 336 -8.18 30.86 -26.21
C ILE A 336 -7.81 32.21 -26.84
N VAL A 337 -6.60 32.68 -26.56
CA VAL A 337 -6.07 33.96 -27.05
C VAL A 337 -5.05 33.75 -28.17
N ASP A 338 -4.08 32.86 -27.95
CA ASP A 338 -3.00 32.55 -28.89
C ASP A 338 -2.56 31.10 -28.67
N PHE A 339 -2.15 30.38 -29.71
CA PHE A 339 -1.62 29.04 -29.54
C PHE A 339 -0.69 28.66 -30.69
N GLU A 340 0.25 27.78 -30.37
CA GLU A 340 1.08 27.07 -31.32
C GLU A 340 0.93 25.58 -31.05
N PHE A 341 0.49 24.85 -32.07
CA PHE A 341 -0.04 23.49 -31.95
C PHE A 341 0.89 22.53 -31.18
N ASP A 342 2.20 22.62 -31.42
CA ASP A 342 3.20 21.71 -30.85
C ASP A 342 3.91 22.26 -29.59
N SER A 343 3.81 23.56 -29.30
CA SER A 343 4.67 24.22 -28.32
C SER A 343 3.91 24.84 -27.15
N PHE A 344 2.97 25.75 -27.38
CA PHE A 344 2.31 26.47 -26.27
C PHE A 344 0.87 26.87 -26.56
N THR A 345 0.13 27.15 -25.49
CA THR A 345 -1.25 27.62 -25.54
C THR A 345 -1.44 28.75 -24.53
N ASN A 346 -1.92 29.89 -25.02
CA ASN A 346 -2.30 31.07 -24.25
C ASN A 346 -3.81 31.21 -24.21
N PHE A 347 -4.37 31.37 -23.03
CA PHE A 347 -5.82 31.56 -22.86
C PHE A 347 -6.15 32.37 -21.62
N GLU A 348 -7.36 32.94 -21.63
CA GLU A 348 -8.01 33.52 -20.48
C GLU A 348 -8.83 32.44 -19.76
N ALA A 349 -8.75 32.41 -18.44
CA ALA A 349 -9.51 31.49 -17.60
C ALA A 349 -10.25 32.23 -16.47
N ASP A 350 -11.53 31.91 -16.32
CA ASP A 350 -12.42 32.39 -15.25
C ASP A 350 -13.06 31.20 -14.53
N ILE A 351 -13.22 31.25 -13.22
CA ILE A 351 -13.98 30.24 -12.46
C ILE A 351 -15.45 30.64 -12.42
N TYR A 352 -16.32 29.81 -13.00
CA TYR A 352 -17.76 30.04 -13.03
C TYR A 352 -18.42 29.47 -11.77
N GLN A 353 -18.33 30.21 -10.67
CA GLN A 353 -18.98 29.90 -9.40
C GLN A 353 -20.05 30.97 -9.07
N PRO A 354 -21.24 30.60 -8.55
CA PRO A 354 -22.19 31.59 -8.07
C PRO A 354 -21.56 32.38 -6.92
N ILE A 355 -21.60 33.71 -7.03
CA ILE A 355 -21.03 34.64 -6.05
C ILE A 355 -21.91 34.64 -4.79
N ASP A 356 -21.31 34.46 -3.62
CA ASP A 356 -22.01 34.55 -2.34
C ASP A 356 -22.33 36.02 -1.97
N ASP A 357 -23.44 36.23 -1.26
CA ASP A 357 -23.93 37.56 -0.91
C ASP A 357 -22.98 38.29 0.08
N GLY A 358 -22.07 39.13 -0.43
CA GLY A 358 -21.31 40.11 0.38
C GLY A 358 -19.87 40.38 -0.07
N ILE A 359 -19.21 39.40 -0.69
CA ILE A 359 -17.81 39.49 -1.13
C ILE A 359 -17.77 39.39 -2.65
N ILE A 360 -17.11 40.36 -3.30
CA ILE A 360 -16.96 40.38 -4.76
C ILE A 360 -15.52 40.05 -5.10
N GLN A 361 -15.30 38.84 -5.60
CA GLN A 361 -14.06 38.37 -6.20
C GLN A 361 -14.29 38.20 -7.71
N ILE A 362 -13.73 39.10 -8.51
CA ILE A 362 -13.74 39.00 -9.97
C ILE A 362 -12.32 38.66 -10.38
N GLU A 363 -12.08 37.37 -10.60
CA GLU A 363 -10.78 36.82 -10.92
C GLU A 363 -10.75 36.31 -12.36
N SER A 364 -9.84 36.89 -13.14
CA SER A 364 -9.59 36.47 -14.52
C SER A 364 -8.08 36.28 -14.70
N PHE A 365 -7.68 35.07 -15.11
CA PHE A 365 -6.28 34.70 -15.28
C PHE A 365 -5.88 34.71 -16.74
N GLY A 366 -4.75 35.34 -17.07
CA GLY A 366 -4.01 35.08 -18.30
C GLY A 366 -3.07 33.89 -18.08
N MET A 367 -3.22 32.81 -18.85
CA MET A 367 -2.47 31.58 -18.64
C MET A 367 -1.66 31.21 -19.87
N HIS A 368 -0.36 30.92 -19.67
CA HIS A 368 0.56 30.42 -20.69
C HIS A 368 1.00 29.02 -20.30
N LEU A 369 0.65 28.03 -21.11
CA LEU A 369 1.07 26.64 -20.94
C LEU A 369 2.05 26.29 -22.05
N ASN A 370 3.27 25.91 -21.69
CA ASN A 370 4.29 25.47 -22.62
C ASN A 370 4.49 23.94 -22.57
N GLY A 371 4.89 23.34 -23.69
CA GLY A 371 5.08 21.90 -23.85
C GLY A 371 6.26 21.34 -23.03
N ASP A 372 7.13 22.22 -22.52
CA ASP A 372 8.19 21.90 -21.57
C ASP A 372 7.69 21.78 -20.11
N GLY A 373 6.40 22.04 -19.87
CA GLY A 373 5.77 21.98 -18.55
C GLY A 373 5.83 23.26 -17.74
N SER A 374 6.38 24.35 -18.29
CA SER A 374 6.31 25.66 -17.67
C SER A 374 4.90 26.22 -17.81
N ILE A 375 4.27 26.55 -16.69
CA ILE A 375 2.98 27.22 -16.66
C ILE A 375 3.16 28.57 -15.99
N MET A 376 2.67 29.61 -16.64
CA MET A 376 2.65 30.97 -16.10
C MET A 376 1.22 31.44 -15.99
N TYR A 377 0.86 31.95 -14.83
CA TYR A 377 -0.39 32.66 -14.57
C TYR A 377 -0.06 34.13 -14.44
N GLY A 378 -0.83 35.00 -15.05
CA GLY A 378 -0.63 36.43 -14.94
C GLY A 378 -1.94 37.20 -14.83
N MET A 379 -1.92 38.21 -13.97
CA MET A 379 -3.02 39.14 -13.77
C MET A 379 -2.51 40.52 -13.36
N GLU A 380 -3.29 41.54 -13.68
CA GLU A 380 -3.10 42.92 -13.23
C GLU A 380 -4.18 43.24 -12.18
N ILE A 381 -3.76 43.82 -11.06
CA ILE A 381 -4.66 44.08 -9.93
C ILE A 381 -5.25 45.48 -10.11
N ASP A 382 -6.55 45.55 -10.43
CA ASP A 382 -7.22 46.82 -10.73
C ASP A 382 -7.70 47.54 -9.45
N ALA A 383 -8.18 46.79 -8.44
CA ALA A 383 -8.60 47.33 -7.15
C ALA A 383 -8.68 46.25 -6.06
N THR A 384 -8.47 46.67 -4.82
CA THR A 384 -8.70 45.84 -3.62
C THR A 384 -9.49 46.62 -2.58
N MET A 385 -10.56 46.01 -2.05
CA MET A 385 -11.44 46.60 -1.04
C MET A 385 -11.92 48.01 -1.42
N ASP A 386 -11.55 49.02 -0.65
CA ASP A 386 -11.87 50.43 -0.85
C ASP A 386 -10.80 51.19 -1.66
N ARG A 387 -9.66 50.54 -1.98
CA ARG A 387 -8.47 51.15 -2.58
C ARG A 387 -8.33 50.86 -4.08
N SER A 388 -7.76 51.83 -4.81
CA SER A 388 -7.45 51.71 -6.24
C SER A 388 -6.10 51.05 -6.51
N ALA A 389 -5.83 50.68 -7.77
CA ALA A 389 -4.56 50.11 -8.23
C ALA A 389 -3.31 50.92 -7.84
N ASP A 390 -3.44 52.25 -7.70
CA ASP A 390 -2.33 53.13 -7.29
C ASP A 390 -1.96 53.00 -5.79
N PHE A 391 -2.83 52.42 -4.97
CA PHE A 391 -2.62 52.30 -3.52
C PHE A 391 -2.89 50.86 -3.03
N LEU A 392 -1.99 49.93 -3.37
CA LEU A 392 -2.09 48.54 -2.93
C LEU A 392 -1.28 48.28 -1.66
N CYS A 393 -1.96 47.75 -0.63
CA CYS A 393 -1.31 47.26 0.59
C CYS A 393 -0.74 45.86 0.40
N VAL A 394 0.39 45.59 1.05
CA VAL A 394 1.02 44.26 1.04
C VAL A 394 0.15 43.23 1.78
N ASP A 395 -0.57 43.61 2.84
CA ASP A 395 -1.41 42.67 3.62
C ASP A 395 -2.65 42.19 2.85
N HIS A 396 -3.23 43.08 2.03
CA HIS A 396 -4.32 42.71 1.12
C HIS A 396 -3.80 41.78 0.02
N LEU A 397 -2.60 42.08 -0.50
CA LEU A 397 -1.94 41.26 -1.51
C LEU A 397 -1.60 39.86 -0.98
N ALA A 398 -1.14 39.74 0.27
CA ALA A 398 -0.84 38.45 0.88
C ALA A 398 -2.08 37.53 0.96
N ARG A 399 -3.27 38.08 1.24
CA ARG A 399 -4.55 37.34 1.24
C ARG A 399 -5.01 36.98 -0.18
N LEU A 400 -4.94 37.95 -1.11
CA LEU A 400 -5.24 37.74 -2.53
C LEU A 400 -4.38 36.62 -3.13
N LEU A 401 -3.11 36.53 -2.74
CA LEU A 401 -2.20 35.48 -3.23
C LEU A 401 -2.62 34.06 -2.84
N VAL A 402 -3.37 33.89 -1.74
CA VAL A 402 -3.90 32.58 -1.36
C VAL A 402 -5.00 32.16 -2.33
N ASP A 403 -5.93 33.06 -2.63
CA ASP A 403 -7.01 32.83 -3.59
C ASP A 403 -6.40 32.48 -4.95
N VAL A 404 -5.44 33.31 -5.41
CA VAL A 404 -4.69 33.05 -6.64
C VAL A 404 -4.03 31.66 -6.63
N ASP A 405 -3.44 31.22 -5.54
CA ASP A 405 -2.80 29.90 -5.47
C ASP A 405 -3.81 28.74 -5.51
N LEU A 406 -4.91 28.83 -4.78
CA LEU A 406 -5.94 27.78 -4.72
C LEU A 406 -6.73 27.69 -6.03
N ASP A 407 -7.12 28.83 -6.59
CA ASP A 407 -7.97 28.91 -7.78
C ASP A 407 -7.20 28.59 -9.06
N SER A 408 -5.96 29.05 -9.19
CA SER A 408 -5.10 28.61 -10.31
C SER A 408 -4.84 27.10 -10.28
N SER A 409 -4.70 26.50 -9.09
CA SER A 409 -4.57 25.04 -8.94
C SER A 409 -5.84 24.30 -9.38
N LYS A 410 -7.02 24.85 -9.06
CA LYS A 410 -8.32 24.33 -9.48
C LYS A 410 -8.47 24.39 -10.99
N ILE A 411 -8.16 25.53 -11.62
CA ILE A 411 -8.25 25.72 -13.07
C ILE A 411 -7.38 24.70 -13.81
N ILE A 412 -6.11 24.56 -13.42
CA ILE A 412 -5.24 23.59 -14.07
C ILE A 412 -5.70 22.16 -13.82
N ASN A 413 -6.18 21.82 -12.62
CA ASN A 413 -6.63 20.46 -12.33
C ASN A 413 -7.76 19.98 -13.26
N ASP A 414 -8.64 20.89 -13.71
CA ASP A 414 -9.70 20.59 -14.67
C ASP A 414 -9.15 20.34 -16.10
N LEU A 415 -8.01 20.95 -16.41
CA LEU A 415 -7.32 20.80 -17.69
C LEU A 415 -6.40 19.57 -17.77
N LEU A 416 -5.85 19.12 -16.65
CA LEU A 416 -4.93 18.00 -16.60
C LEU A 416 -5.60 16.66 -16.93
N SER A 417 -4.85 15.83 -17.66
CA SER A 417 -5.22 14.43 -17.90
C SER A 417 -5.20 13.62 -16.59
N PRO A 418 -5.92 12.48 -16.52
CA PRO A 418 -5.88 11.59 -15.35
C PRO A 418 -4.47 11.10 -15.01
N HIS A 419 -3.64 10.84 -16.02
CA HIS A 419 -2.24 10.44 -15.83
C HIS A 419 -1.40 11.55 -15.19
N GLN A 420 -1.53 12.80 -15.69
CA GLN A 420 -0.84 13.94 -15.09
C GLN A 420 -1.29 14.20 -13.65
N ARG A 421 -2.59 14.04 -13.35
CA ARG A 421 -3.09 14.10 -11.97
C ARG A 421 -2.42 13.05 -11.07
N ALA A 422 -2.26 11.82 -11.55
CA ALA A 422 -1.54 10.78 -10.81
C ALA A 422 -0.06 11.12 -10.57
N LEU A 423 0.64 11.73 -11.55
CA LEU A 423 2.02 12.21 -11.36
C LEU A 423 2.10 13.31 -10.29
N MET A 424 1.13 14.23 -10.28
CA MET A 424 1.06 15.32 -9.31
C MET A 424 0.71 14.80 -7.91
N ASP A 425 -0.26 13.91 -7.79
CA ASP A 425 -0.61 13.26 -6.52
C ASP A 425 0.59 12.48 -5.96
N MET A 426 1.40 11.87 -6.83
CA MET A 426 2.62 11.20 -6.42
C MET A 426 3.65 12.19 -5.85
N LEU A 427 3.89 13.31 -6.53
CA LEU A 427 4.85 14.34 -6.11
C LEU A 427 4.43 15.03 -4.80
N PHE A 428 3.14 15.30 -4.63
CA PHE A 428 2.55 16.03 -3.50
C PHE A 428 1.87 15.13 -2.45
N MET A 429 2.04 13.81 -2.51
CA MET A 429 1.53 12.85 -1.52
C MET A 429 0.00 12.93 -1.32
N GLY A 430 -0.75 13.12 -2.40
CA GLY A 430 -2.21 13.26 -2.39
C GLY A 430 -2.71 14.67 -2.06
N ASP A 431 -1.82 15.66 -1.92
CA ASP A 431 -2.16 17.06 -1.67
C ASP A 431 -1.87 17.94 -2.91
N ALA A 432 -2.29 17.47 -4.09
CA ALA A 432 -2.06 18.17 -5.36
C ALA A 432 -2.89 19.45 -5.55
N ARG A 433 -3.76 19.80 -4.58
CA ARG A 433 -4.54 21.05 -4.59
C ARG A 433 -3.80 22.24 -3.98
N SER A 434 -2.88 22.01 -3.03
CA SER A 434 -2.13 23.06 -2.33
C SER A 434 -0.66 23.11 -2.78
N ARG A 435 -0.47 23.32 -4.09
CA ARG A 435 0.86 23.28 -4.71
C ARG A 435 1.53 24.63 -4.59
N ASN A 436 2.77 24.65 -4.09
CA ASN A 436 3.50 25.92 -4.02
C ASN A 436 3.87 26.39 -5.41
N LYS A 437 3.59 27.66 -5.66
CA LYS A 437 4.02 28.38 -6.84
C LYS A 437 4.98 29.50 -6.45
N PHE A 438 5.79 29.95 -7.41
CA PHE A 438 6.68 31.08 -7.20
C PHE A 438 5.98 32.36 -7.64
N ALA A 439 5.87 33.35 -6.75
CA ALA A 439 5.22 34.62 -7.06
C ALA A 439 6.25 35.66 -7.55
N LEU A 440 6.02 36.22 -8.71
CA LEU A 440 6.74 37.34 -9.28
C LEU A 440 5.82 38.55 -9.33
N LEU A 441 6.21 39.61 -8.64
CA LEU A 441 5.51 40.88 -8.61
C LEU A 441 6.29 41.92 -9.40
N THR A 442 5.61 42.61 -10.29
CA THR A 442 6.13 43.85 -10.88
C THR A 442 5.25 45.00 -10.45
N ALA A 443 5.87 46.08 -9.98
CA ALA A 443 5.17 47.29 -9.54
C ALA A 443 5.79 48.50 -10.24
N SER A 444 4.96 49.47 -10.61
CA SER A 444 5.44 50.71 -11.24
C SER A 444 6.20 51.60 -10.25
N GLY A 445 5.84 51.50 -8.96
CA GLY A 445 6.45 52.25 -7.87
C GLY A 445 6.29 51.56 -6.52
N ILE A 446 7.21 51.85 -5.61
CA ILE A 446 7.15 51.47 -4.19
C ILE A 446 7.24 52.74 -3.34
N SER A 447 6.36 52.87 -2.36
CA SER A 447 6.32 53.98 -1.41
C SER A 447 6.45 53.44 0.03
N PRO A 448 7.34 54.01 0.88
CA PRO A 448 8.27 55.10 0.61
C PRO A 448 9.44 54.68 -0.29
N LYS A 449 9.91 55.60 -1.14
CA LYS A 449 11.09 55.38 -1.99
C LYS A 449 12.36 55.44 -1.14
N LEU A 450 12.95 54.29 -0.86
CA LEU A 450 14.15 54.14 -0.04
C LEU A 450 15.26 53.44 -0.85
N PRO A 451 16.54 53.61 -0.48
CA PRO A 451 17.61 52.78 -1.06
C PRO A 451 17.40 51.30 -0.71
N ALA A 452 17.79 50.38 -1.59
CA ALA A 452 17.58 48.92 -1.43
C ALA A 452 17.88 48.39 -0.02
N ARG A 453 19.01 48.81 0.58
CA ARG A 453 19.43 48.35 1.91
C ARG A 453 18.51 48.77 3.04
N ALA A 454 17.77 49.87 2.88
CA ALA A 454 16.86 50.37 3.90
C ALA A 454 15.54 49.59 3.97
N TYR A 455 15.28 48.69 3.01
CA TYR A 455 14.21 47.68 3.11
C TYR A 455 14.63 46.44 3.93
N LEU A 456 15.93 46.27 4.22
CA LEU A 456 16.46 45.22 5.10
C LEU A 456 16.81 45.79 6.47
N ASP A 457 15.84 46.42 7.12
CA ASP A 457 16.02 47.07 8.42
C ASP A 457 15.67 46.18 9.62
N ARG A 458 15.30 44.91 9.38
CA ARG A 458 14.78 43.96 10.38
C ARG A 458 13.58 44.50 11.16
N GLY A 459 12.91 45.52 10.64
CA GLY A 459 11.75 46.15 11.25
C GLY A 459 10.47 45.84 10.48
N GLU A 460 9.48 46.70 10.68
CA GLU A 460 8.14 46.58 10.10
C GLU A 460 8.16 46.48 8.57
N LYS A 461 9.00 47.28 7.88
CA LYS A 461 9.14 47.24 6.41
C LYS A 461 9.61 45.89 5.88
N GLU A 462 10.63 45.32 6.52
CA GLU A 462 11.14 43.99 6.13
C GLU A 462 10.07 42.92 6.40
N ASN A 463 9.36 43.02 7.52
CA ASN A 463 8.32 42.07 7.92
C ASN A 463 7.12 42.09 6.96
N GLU A 464 6.65 43.26 6.52
CA GLU A 464 5.60 43.39 5.51
C GLU A 464 6.00 42.72 4.19
N LEU A 465 7.21 43.00 3.68
CA LEU A 465 7.69 42.35 2.45
C LEU A 465 7.82 40.84 2.58
N LYS A 466 8.17 40.34 3.78
CA LYS A 466 8.26 38.90 4.06
C LYS A 466 6.91 38.20 4.01
N GLN A 467 5.80 38.90 4.24
CA GLN A 467 4.46 38.32 4.14
C GLN A 467 4.18 37.79 2.74
N VAL A 468 4.72 38.45 1.70
CA VAL A 468 4.47 38.12 0.30
C VAL A 468 5.66 37.42 -0.37
N LEU A 469 6.89 37.86 -0.12
CA LEU A 469 8.10 37.32 -0.78
C LEU A 469 8.76 36.17 0.01
N GLY A 470 8.32 35.94 1.24
CA GLY A 470 9.02 35.08 2.20
C GLY A 470 10.33 35.72 2.66
N GLU A 471 11.22 34.92 3.24
CA GLU A 471 12.52 35.42 3.74
C GLU A 471 13.35 36.07 2.61
N LEU A 472 13.74 37.33 2.80
CA LEU A 472 14.49 38.10 1.80
C LEU A 472 15.95 37.64 1.73
N HIS A 473 16.40 37.23 0.55
CA HIS A 473 17.77 36.77 0.30
C HIS A 473 18.68 37.89 -0.17
N SER A 474 18.19 38.73 -1.09
CA SER A 474 19.00 39.80 -1.67
C SER A 474 18.15 40.96 -2.12
N VAL A 475 18.63 42.18 -1.88
CA VAL A 475 18.00 43.41 -2.34
C VAL A 475 19.03 44.24 -3.08
N HIS A 476 18.70 44.62 -4.31
CA HIS A 476 19.61 45.31 -5.22
C HIS A 476 18.94 46.57 -5.78
N ASP A 477 19.71 47.66 -5.84
CA ASP A 477 19.33 48.84 -6.59
C ASP A 477 19.68 48.61 -8.07
N ILE A 478 18.68 48.69 -8.95
CA ILE A 478 18.86 48.58 -10.40
C ILE A 478 18.70 49.97 -11.00
N GLY A 479 19.79 50.54 -11.50
CA GLY A 479 19.77 51.92 -11.98
C GLY A 479 19.48 52.92 -10.86
N LEU A 480 18.69 53.96 -11.17
CA LEU A 480 18.36 55.04 -10.24
C LEU A 480 17.05 54.78 -9.48
N ASP A 481 16.02 54.33 -10.20
CA ASP A 481 14.66 54.22 -9.66
C ASP A 481 14.22 52.78 -9.42
N ASP A 482 14.78 51.79 -10.12
CA ASP A 482 14.31 50.40 -10.02
C ASP A 482 14.94 49.69 -8.81
N LYS A 483 14.15 48.83 -8.15
CA LYS A 483 14.50 48.07 -6.95
C LYS A 483 14.17 46.61 -7.20
N LEU A 484 15.14 45.72 -6.99
CA LEU A 484 14.95 44.28 -7.06
C LEU A 484 15.04 43.69 -5.66
N LEU A 485 13.95 43.07 -5.21
CA LEU A 485 13.85 42.34 -3.96
C LEU A 485 13.62 40.87 -4.27
N VAL A 486 14.57 40.01 -3.89
CA VAL A 486 14.48 38.56 -4.11
C VAL A 486 14.30 37.88 -2.77
N GLY A 487 13.16 37.25 -2.59
CA GLY A 487 12.82 36.41 -1.44
C GLY A 487 12.86 34.92 -1.77
N HIS A 488 12.55 34.11 -0.76
CA HIS A 488 12.52 32.66 -0.85
C HIS A 488 11.32 32.14 -1.66
N ASP A 489 10.15 32.73 -1.46
CA ASP A 489 8.87 32.30 -2.05
C ASP A 489 8.41 33.21 -3.20
N GLY A 490 9.01 34.41 -3.32
CA GLY A 490 8.72 35.32 -4.41
C GLY A 490 9.80 36.37 -4.70
N MET A 491 9.60 37.12 -5.78
CA MET A 491 10.47 38.22 -6.21
C MET A 491 9.64 39.46 -6.54
N LEU A 492 10.10 40.64 -6.13
CA LEU A 492 9.48 41.92 -6.45
C LEU A 492 10.46 42.80 -7.22
N LEU A 493 10.05 43.23 -8.42
CA LEU A 493 10.72 44.28 -9.17
C LEU A 493 9.85 45.53 -9.16
N ALA A 494 10.28 46.54 -8.41
CA ALA A 494 9.58 47.81 -8.30
C ALA A 494 10.32 48.89 -9.09
N GLY A 495 9.66 49.48 -10.09
CA GLY A 495 10.15 50.63 -10.81
C GLY A 495 9.53 50.81 -12.20
N PRO A 496 9.65 52.01 -12.79
CA PRO A 496 8.97 52.37 -14.03
C PRO A 496 9.50 51.60 -15.25
N ASN A 497 10.72 51.06 -15.21
CA ASN A 497 11.27 50.26 -16.31
C ASN A 497 11.05 48.75 -16.14
N ALA A 498 10.35 48.31 -15.10
CA ALA A 498 10.15 46.88 -14.80
C ALA A 498 9.58 46.10 -16.01
N ASN A 499 8.68 46.72 -16.77
CA ASN A 499 8.01 46.11 -17.94
C ASN A 499 8.96 45.86 -19.13
N LYS A 500 10.07 46.59 -19.25
CA LYS A 500 10.98 46.43 -20.39
C LYS A 500 11.83 45.16 -20.31
N HIS A 501 11.99 44.60 -19.11
CA HIS A 501 12.84 43.44 -18.86
C HIS A 501 12.06 42.13 -18.65
N GLU A 502 10.80 42.09 -19.08
CA GLU A 502 9.90 40.92 -19.03
C GLU A 502 10.57 39.59 -19.46
N PRO A 503 11.34 39.49 -20.58
CA PRO A 503 11.93 38.22 -20.99
C PRO A 503 12.91 37.62 -19.96
N LEU A 504 13.64 38.47 -19.23
CA LEU A 504 14.57 38.02 -18.19
C LEU A 504 13.81 37.52 -16.95
N LEU A 505 12.71 38.18 -16.62
CA LEU A 505 11.86 37.81 -15.50
C LEU A 505 11.14 36.50 -15.75
N VAL A 506 10.60 36.29 -16.96
CA VAL A 506 9.98 35.03 -17.38
C VAL A 506 10.98 33.88 -17.34
N ALA A 507 12.20 34.08 -17.86
CA ALA A 507 13.24 33.06 -17.80
C ALA A 507 13.66 32.74 -16.35
N HIS A 508 13.71 33.75 -15.48
CA HIS A 508 13.97 33.53 -14.06
C HIS A 508 12.86 32.75 -13.36
N LEU A 509 11.61 33.14 -13.61
CA LEU A 509 10.41 32.49 -13.08
C LEU A 509 10.36 31.01 -13.48
N ALA A 510 10.67 30.70 -14.74
CA ALA A 510 10.73 29.33 -15.26
C ALA A 510 11.83 28.47 -14.61
N LEU A 511 12.96 29.07 -14.22
CA LEU A 511 14.03 28.38 -13.50
C LEU A 511 13.66 28.13 -12.04
N LEU A 512 13.08 29.12 -11.36
CA LEU A 512 12.69 29.01 -9.95
C LEU A 512 11.51 28.04 -9.75
N SER A 513 10.55 28.00 -10.68
CA SER A 513 9.46 27.01 -10.63
C SER A 513 10.00 25.58 -10.69
N ARG A 514 11.01 25.31 -11.51
CA ARG A 514 11.71 24.02 -11.57
C ARG A 514 12.51 23.75 -10.30
N GLU A 515 13.15 24.76 -9.72
CA GLU A 515 13.84 24.61 -8.44
C GLU A 515 12.90 24.14 -7.32
N LEU A 516 11.70 24.73 -7.24
CA LEU A 516 10.68 24.32 -6.28
C LEU A 516 10.33 22.83 -6.45
N VAL A 517 10.12 22.38 -7.69
CA VAL A 517 9.80 20.97 -7.97
C VAL A 517 10.95 20.04 -7.60
N VAL A 518 12.21 20.40 -7.90
CA VAL A 518 13.39 19.63 -7.46
C VAL A 518 13.42 19.46 -5.94
N ARG A 519 13.03 20.47 -5.16
CA ARG A 519 12.95 20.40 -3.69
C ARG A 519 11.87 19.42 -3.23
N PHE A 520 10.69 19.43 -3.85
CA PHE A 520 9.61 18.49 -3.51
C PHE A 520 9.96 17.06 -3.93
N PHE A 521 10.51 16.91 -5.12
CA PHE A 521 10.98 15.63 -5.63
C PHE A 521 12.01 14.98 -4.71
N PHE A 522 12.98 15.77 -4.23
CA PHE A 522 13.97 15.34 -3.25
C PHE A 522 13.27 14.81 -1.99
N LYS A 523 12.40 15.60 -1.36
CA LYS A 523 11.64 15.18 -0.17
C LYS A 523 10.87 13.87 -0.39
N ARG A 524 10.15 13.75 -1.50
CA ARG A 524 9.36 12.54 -1.83
C ARG A 524 10.24 11.30 -1.99
N THR A 525 11.40 11.46 -2.62
CA THR A 525 12.37 10.39 -2.82
C THR A 525 12.90 9.83 -1.49
N PHE A 526 13.07 10.65 -0.45
CA PHE A 526 13.47 10.16 0.88
C PHE A 526 12.36 9.38 1.57
N ILE A 527 11.11 9.85 1.52
CA ILE A 527 9.98 9.13 2.12
C ILE A 527 9.86 7.73 1.50
N LEU A 528 10.00 7.63 0.18
CA LEU A 528 10.04 6.33 -0.50
C LEU A 528 11.20 5.46 0.00
N GLY A 529 12.37 6.05 0.21
CA GLY A 529 13.53 5.38 0.78
C GLY A 529 13.29 4.82 2.19
N ASP A 530 12.58 5.56 3.04
CA ASP A 530 12.24 5.16 4.40
C ASP A 530 11.18 4.04 4.42
N VAL A 531 10.16 4.11 3.55
CA VAL A 531 9.20 3.01 3.37
C VAL A 531 9.92 1.71 2.97
N LEU A 532 10.91 1.79 2.06
CA LEU A 532 11.73 0.64 1.67
C LEU A 532 12.62 0.12 2.81
N ALA A 533 13.15 1.02 3.65
CA ALA A 533 13.93 0.64 4.83
C ALA A 533 13.08 -0.10 5.87
N ARG A 534 11.88 0.43 6.17
CA ARG A 534 10.89 -0.24 7.01
C ARG A 534 10.50 -1.60 6.44
N ALA A 535 10.31 -1.69 5.11
CA ALA A 535 9.99 -2.94 4.46
C ALA A 535 11.07 -4.01 4.65
N ARG A 536 12.32 -3.61 4.50
CA ARG A 536 13.46 -4.48 4.73
C ARG A 536 13.57 -4.93 6.18
N ASN A 537 13.38 -4.02 7.14
CA ASN A 537 13.41 -4.37 8.57
C ASN A 537 12.30 -5.38 8.90
N TYR A 538 11.10 -5.18 8.36
CA TYR A 538 10.02 -6.14 8.52
C TYR A 538 10.36 -7.53 7.97
N MET A 539 11.00 -7.59 6.80
CA MET A 539 11.47 -8.87 6.22
C MET A 539 12.52 -9.57 7.07
N THR A 540 13.21 -8.89 7.98
CA THR A 540 14.10 -9.56 8.95
C THR A 540 13.37 -10.07 10.19
N SER A 541 12.19 -9.54 10.50
CA SER A 541 11.41 -9.86 11.71
C SER A 541 10.09 -10.59 11.42
N TYR A 542 9.95 -11.21 10.25
CA TYR A 542 8.67 -11.75 9.77
C TYR A 542 8.11 -12.93 10.59
N GLU A 543 8.97 -13.67 11.28
CA GLU A 543 8.56 -14.85 12.07
C GLU A 543 7.57 -14.48 13.19
N MET A 544 7.58 -13.22 13.63
CA MET A 544 6.69 -12.72 14.68
C MET A 544 5.27 -12.47 14.19
N ASN A 545 5.05 -12.13 12.91
CA ASN A 545 3.73 -11.74 12.37
C ASN A 545 3.56 -12.19 10.90
N PRO A 546 2.88 -13.31 10.60
CA PRO A 546 2.67 -13.76 9.23
C PRO A 546 1.64 -12.92 8.45
N GLU A 547 0.63 -12.35 9.10
CA GLU A 547 -0.45 -11.59 8.43
C GLU A 547 0.04 -10.27 7.80
N ALA A 548 0.97 -9.57 8.44
CA ALA A 548 1.52 -8.32 7.90
C ALA A 548 2.53 -8.55 6.74
N MET A 549 2.77 -9.79 6.31
CA MET A 549 3.55 -10.06 5.10
C MET A 549 2.82 -9.60 3.83
N ASP A 550 1.51 -9.81 3.73
CA ASP A 550 0.74 -9.44 2.54
C ASP A 550 0.61 -7.91 2.45
N ASP A 551 0.34 -7.23 3.58
CA ASP A 551 0.41 -5.76 3.66
C ASP A 551 1.77 -5.21 3.23
N MET A 552 2.85 -5.90 3.60
CA MET A 552 4.20 -5.51 3.19
C MET A 552 4.46 -5.73 1.71
N ARG A 553 3.93 -6.80 1.11
CA ARG A 553 4.00 -7.03 -0.34
C ARG A 553 3.27 -5.94 -1.10
N ASP A 554 2.10 -5.55 -0.63
CA ASP A 554 1.32 -4.46 -1.20
C ASP A 554 2.09 -3.13 -1.09
N LYS A 555 2.69 -2.84 0.07
CA LYS A 555 3.54 -1.65 0.24
C LYS A 555 4.75 -1.65 -0.68
N VAL A 556 5.44 -2.79 -0.86
CA VAL A 556 6.58 -2.91 -1.78
C VAL A 556 6.14 -2.78 -3.24
N SER A 557 4.98 -3.32 -3.60
CA SER A 557 4.39 -3.17 -4.94
C SER A 557 4.03 -1.72 -5.24
N ARG A 558 3.38 -1.02 -4.29
CA ARG A 558 3.10 0.42 -4.39
C ARG A 558 4.39 1.23 -4.50
N CYS A 559 5.41 0.93 -3.71
CA CYS A 559 6.73 1.59 -3.82
C CYS A 559 7.36 1.39 -5.21
N ALA A 560 7.16 0.24 -5.85
CA ALA A 560 7.66 -0.02 -7.19
C ALA A 560 6.93 0.85 -8.22
N HIS A 561 5.61 0.97 -8.10
CA HIS A 561 4.81 1.86 -8.95
C HIS A 561 5.22 3.33 -8.75
N ASP A 562 5.29 3.80 -7.49
CA ASP A 562 5.75 5.14 -7.12
C ASP A 562 7.13 5.46 -7.71
N LEU A 563 8.07 4.51 -7.66
CA LEU A 563 9.41 4.71 -8.22
C LEU A 563 9.40 4.93 -9.73
N VAL A 564 8.52 4.24 -10.47
CA VAL A 564 8.38 4.42 -11.92
C VAL A 564 7.85 5.82 -12.24
N LEU A 565 6.83 6.29 -11.50
CA LEU A 565 6.29 7.64 -11.69
C LEU A 565 7.34 8.73 -11.37
N LEU A 566 8.17 8.54 -10.33
CA LEU A 566 9.28 9.46 -10.05
C LEU A 566 10.35 9.47 -11.15
N GLU A 567 10.65 8.32 -11.74
CA GLU A 567 11.58 8.24 -12.86
C GLU A 567 11.06 9.04 -14.06
N GLU A 568 9.77 8.90 -14.40
CA GLU A 568 9.10 9.65 -15.47
C GLU A 568 9.14 11.17 -15.21
N ILE A 569 8.77 11.62 -14.00
CA ILE A 569 8.81 13.05 -13.63
C ILE A 569 10.24 13.61 -13.76
N LEU A 570 11.25 12.87 -13.32
CA LEU A 570 12.63 13.33 -13.40
C LEU A 570 13.14 13.39 -14.84
N GLU A 571 12.69 12.48 -15.72
CA GLU A 571 13.02 12.52 -17.15
C GLU A 571 12.42 13.76 -17.81
N LEU A 572 11.12 14.02 -17.61
CA LEU A 572 10.45 15.23 -18.12
C LEU A 572 11.10 16.52 -17.58
N LEU A 573 11.49 16.54 -16.30
CA LEU A 573 12.17 17.70 -15.70
C LEU A 573 13.57 17.93 -16.29
N ARG A 574 14.28 16.86 -16.66
CA ARG A 574 15.60 16.98 -17.29
C ARG A 574 15.50 17.45 -18.73
N GLU A 575 14.50 16.98 -19.48
CA GLU A 575 14.20 17.46 -20.82
C GLU A 575 13.82 18.95 -20.78
N SER A 576 12.93 19.34 -19.87
CA SER A 576 12.52 20.74 -19.72
C SER A 576 13.67 21.69 -19.33
N LEU A 577 14.65 21.21 -18.55
CA LEU A 577 15.87 21.97 -18.23
C LEU A 577 16.82 22.06 -19.43
N HIS A 578 16.84 21.04 -20.30
CA HIS A 578 17.66 21.06 -21.50
C HIS A 578 17.13 22.06 -22.52
N ASP A 579 15.81 22.06 -22.76
CA ASP A 579 15.15 22.99 -23.67
C ASP A 579 15.26 24.43 -23.19
N LEU A 580 15.08 24.65 -21.88
CA LEU A 580 15.26 25.96 -21.27
C LEU A 580 16.68 26.51 -21.47
N ALA A 581 17.71 25.66 -21.47
CA ALA A 581 19.10 26.08 -21.69
C ALA A 581 19.28 26.78 -23.05
N LEU A 582 18.50 26.38 -24.05
CA LEU A 582 18.55 26.91 -25.41
C LEU A 582 17.78 28.23 -25.53
N THR A 583 16.80 28.48 -24.66
CA THR A 583 15.92 29.65 -24.70
C THR A 583 16.30 30.76 -23.71
N ILE A 584 17.33 30.57 -22.86
CA ILE A 584 17.81 31.62 -21.95
C ILE A 584 18.21 32.85 -22.77
N PRO A 585 17.58 34.03 -22.51
CA PRO A 585 17.91 35.25 -23.23
C PRO A 585 19.39 35.61 -23.08
N PRO A 586 20.08 36.02 -24.16
CA PRO A 586 21.42 36.54 -24.05
C PRO A 586 21.42 37.83 -23.21
N ARG A 587 22.57 38.15 -22.60
CA ARG A 587 22.75 39.41 -21.88
C ARG A 587 22.30 40.57 -22.79
N PRO A 588 21.35 41.42 -22.34
CA PRO A 588 20.96 42.58 -23.13
C PRO A 588 22.19 43.46 -23.35
N THR A 589 22.51 43.74 -24.62
CA THR A 589 23.55 44.69 -24.96
C THR A 589 23.05 46.10 -24.71
N PRO A 590 23.86 47.02 -24.16
CA PRO A 590 23.48 48.41 -24.02
C PRO A 590 23.36 49.04 -25.43
N ALA A 591 22.16 49.01 -25.98
CA ALA A 591 21.78 49.79 -27.16
C ALA A 591 21.03 51.06 -26.68
N ASN A 592 20.85 52.03 -27.59
CA ASN A 592 20.40 53.41 -27.33
C ASN A 592 19.13 53.60 -26.47
N ASP A 593 18.37 52.54 -26.17
CA ASP A 593 17.08 52.59 -25.45
C ASP A 593 17.22 52.52 -23.91
N ASP A 594 18.37 52.10 -23.35
CA ASP A 594 18.64 52.04 -21.91
C ASP A 594 19.90 52.84 -21.53
N SER A 595 19.75 54.16 -21.38
CA SER A 595 20.85 55.04 -20.94
C SER A 595 21.42 54.70 -19.54
N THR A 596 20.70 53.92 -18.74
CA THR A 596 20.99 53.63 -17.33
C THR A 596 21.61 52.24 -17.08
N GLY A 597 21.69 51.37 -18.10
CA GLY A 597 22.29 50.03 -17.96
C GLY A 597 21.54 49.04 -17.05
N GLY A 598 20.25 49.30 -16.74
CA GLY A 598 19.43 48.52 -15.81
C GLY A 598 19.28 47.04 -16.19
N GLY A 599 19.02 46.74 -17.46
CA GLY A 599 18.86 45.34 -17.92
C GLY A 599 20.14 44.50 -17.83
N ALA A 600 21.31 45.11 -18.00
CA ALA A 600 22.59 44.43 -17.85
C ALA A 600 22.90 44.14 -16.37
N ALA A 601 22.60 45.10 -15.48
CA ALA A 601 22.69 44.89 -14.04
C ALA A 601 21.72 43.80 -13.57
N LEU A 602 20.46 43.82 -14.04
CA LEU A 602 19.46 42.80 -13.75
C LEU A 602 19.96 41.40 -14.16
N TYR A 603 20.51 41.26 -15.37
CA TYR A 603 21.08 39.98 -15.83
C TYR A 603 22.21 39.47 -14.93
N ASP A 604 23.13 40.37 -14.54
CA ASP A 604 24.28 40.02 -13.70
C ASP A 604 23.83 39.63 -12.27
N HIS A 605 22.76 40.24 -11.75
CA HIS A 605 22.18 39.92 -10.44
C HIS A 605 21.34 38.63 -10.44
N LEU A 606 20.55 38.36 -11.49
CA LEU A 606 19.70 37.17 -11.56
C LEU A 606 20.49 35.86 -11.73
N GLN A 607 21.73 35.92 -12.24
CA GLN A 607 22.64 34.78 -12.39
C GLN A 607 21.99 33.53 -13.04
N LEU A 608 21.13 33.71 -14.05
CA LEU A 608 20.31 32.64 -14.66
C LEU A 608 21.11 31.41 -15.11
N ARG A 609 22.31 31.61 -15.67
CA ARG A 609 23.17 30.51 -16.12
C ARG A 609 23.74 29.69 -14.96
N LYS A 610 23.99 30.34 -13.82
CA LYS A 610 24.50 29.66 -12.63
C LYS A 610 23.39 28.80 -12.02
N THR A 611 22.20 29.37 -11.82
CA THR A 611 21.05 28.64 -11.29
C THR A 611 20.67 27.46 -12.17
N HIS A 612 20.66 27.63 -13.49
CA HIS A 612 20.46 26.52 -14.44
C HIS A 612 21.46 25.38 -14.25
N LYS A 613 22.76 25.69 -14.20
CA LYS A 613 23.82 24.68 -14.01
C LYS A 613 23.71 23.97 -12.66
N ASP A 614 23.40 24.72 -11.60
CA ASP A 614 23.22 24.17 -10.26
C ASP A 614 22.01 23.23 -10.21
N LEU A 615 20.90 23.58 -10.88
CA LEU A 615 19.73 22.71 -11.03
C LEU A 615 20.04 21.44 -11.83
N GLU A 616 20.79 21.55 -12.93
CA GLU A 616 21.20 20.39 -13.72
C GLU A 616 22.04 19.40 -12.88
N LEU A 617 22.95 19.91 -12.04
CA LEU A 617 23.74 19.09 -11.12
C LEU A 617 22.86 18.41 -10.07
N ARG A 618 21.87 19.12 -9.51
CA ARG A 618 20.91 18.54 -8.55
C ARG A 618 20.05 17.46 -9.20
N CYS A 619 19.56 17.65 -10.41
CA CYS A 619 18.81 16.62 -11.15
C CYS A 619 19.67 15.39 -11.45
N LYS A 620 20.96 15.56 -11.78
CA LYS A 620 21.91 14.45 -11.94
C LYS A 620 22.12 13.67 -10.64
N ASP A 621 22.13 14.34 -9.50
CA ASP A 621 22.24 13.69 -8.19
C ASP A 621 20.98 12.90 -7.84
N LEU A 622 19.80 13.51 -8.03
CA LEU A 622 18.49 12.84 -7.88
C LEU A 622 18.39 11.57 -8.72
N ALA A 623 18.86 11.61 -9.97
CA ALA A 623 18.89 10.43 -10.84
C ALA A 623 19.75 9.30 -10.26
N LYS A 624 20.87 9.62 -9.60
CA LYS A 624 21.71 8.61 -8.92
C LYS A 624 20.99 8.03 -7.72
N LEU A 625 20.28 8.85 -6.93
CA LEU A 625 19.51 8.41 -5.78
C LEU A 625 18.39 7.44 -6.18
N LEU A 626 17.61 7.77 -7.22
CA LEU A 626 16.56 6.87 -7.74
C LEU A 626 17.12 5.53 -8.21
N ARG A 627 18.24 5.53 -8.94
CA ARG A 627 18.91 4.27 -9.33
C ARG A 627 19.33 3.44 -8.11
N GLY A 628 19.79 4.11 -7.06
CA GLY A 628 20.08 3.49 -5.77
C GLY A 628 18.84 2.85 -5.14
N PHE A 629 17.71 3.55 -5.14
CA PHE A 629 16.44 3.01 -4.63
C PHE A 629 15.91 1.86 -5.49
N ARG A 630 16.04 1.93 -6.82
CA ARG A 630 15.68 0.82 -7.73
C ARG A 630 16.47 -0.45 -7.41
N ALA A 631 17.77 -0.32 -7.16
CA ALA A 631 18.61 -1.45 -6.76
C ALA A 631 18.16 -2.02 -5.40
N LYS A 632 17.87 -1.16 -4.41
CA LYS A 632 17.34 -1.59 -3.10
C LYS A 632 15.98 -2.28 -3.22
N LEU A 633 15.07 -1.74 -4.02
CA LEU A 633 13.76 -2.34 -4.27
C LEU A 633 13.91 -3.73 -4.91
N LYS A 634 14.78 -3.87 -5.91
CA LYS A 634 15.08 -5.18 -6.53
C LYS A 634 15.63 -6.18 -5.52
N GLN A 635 16.49 -5.73 -4.61
CA GLN A 635 17.00 -6.56 -3.52
C GLN A 635 15.86 -7.01 -2.59
N VAL A 636 14.99 -6.09 -2.16
CA VAL A 636 13.84 -6.37 -1.29
C VAL A 636 12.84 -7.33 -1.96
N GLN A 637 12.56 -7.15 -3.26
CA GLN A 637 11.73 -8.07 -4.04
C GLN A 637 12.35 -9.48 -4.14
N SER A 638 13.66 -9.56 -4.37
CA SER A 638 14.38 -10.84 -4.40
C SER A 638 14.34 -11.54 -3.02
N GLN A 639 14.53 -10.79 -1.93
CA GLN A 639 14.46 -11.32 -0.57
C GLN A 639 13.06 -11.84 -0.23
N ASN A 640 12.02 -11.11 -0.61
CA ASN A 640 10.63 -11.56 -0.48
C ASN A 640 10.37 -12.86 -1.25
N GLY A 641 10.90 -12.98 -2.47
CA GLY A 641 10.81 -14.22 -3.26
C GLY A 641 11.50 -15.41 -2.59
N THR A 642 12.70 -15.22 -2.03
CA THR A 642 13.40 -16.27 -1.28
C THR A 642 12.67 -16.66 0.00
N MET A 643 12.10 -15.67 0.71
CA MET A 643 11.38 -15.88 1.95
C MET A 643 10.09 -16.68 1.74
N ALA A 644 9.34 -16.39 0.66
CA ALA A 644 8.16 -17.16 0.28
C ALA A 644 8.51 -18.63 0.02
N LYS A 645 9.67 -18.88 -0.61
CA LYS A 645 10.18 -20.23 -0.84
C LYS A 645 10.53 -20.95 0.46
N THR A 646 11.26 -20.29 1.37
CA THR A 646 11.64 -20.89 2.67
C THR A 646 10.41 -21.19 3.54
N MET A 647 9.38 -20.34 3.50
CA MET A 647 8.12 -20.61 4.21
C MET A 647 7.42 -21.85 3.66
N LEU A 648 7.35 -21.99 2.33
CA LEU A 648 6.77 -23.17 1.69
C LEU A 648 7.58 -24.44 2.02
N GLU A 649 8.91 -24.37 1.98
CA GLU A 649 9.79 -25.46 2.40
C GLU A 649 9.54 -25.86 3.86
N GLY A 650 9.41 -24.88 4.76
CA GLY A 650 9.07 -25.11 6.16
C GLY A 650 7.70 -25.78 6.35
N LEU A 651 6.68 -25.37 5.58
CA LEU A 651 5.37 -26.00 5.59
C LEU A 651 5.43 -27.44 5.07
N VAL A 652 6.16 -27.70 3.99
CA VAL A 652 6.35 -29.05 3.44
C VAL A 652 7.07 -29.94 4.44
N LEU A 653 8.16 -29.48 5.06
CA LEU A 653 8.87 -30.22 6.11
C LEU A 653 8.00 -30.47 7.34
N GLY A 654 7.16 -29.51 7.72
CA GLY A 654 6.17 -29.67 8.79
C GLY A 654 5.13 -30.75 8.47
N VAL A 655 4.63 -30.77 7.23
CA VAL A 655 3.73 -31.81 6.73
C VAL A 655 4.43 -33.17 6.71
N GLU A 656 5.65 -33.25 6.18
CA GLU A 656 6.43 -34.49 6.16
C GLU A 656 6.67 -35.03 7.57
N ARG A 657 7.02 -34.16 8.52
CA ARG A 657 7.20 -34.55 9.92
C ARG A 657 5.89 -35.06 10.53
N ASN A 658 4.77 -34.37 10.30
CA ASN A 658 3.46 -34.79 10.80
C ASN A 658 3.02 -36.13 10.18
N VAL A 659 3.26 -36.33 8.88
CA VAL A 659 3.02 -37.60 8.20
C VAL A 659 3.92 -38.70 8.75
N GLY A 660 5.20 -38.39 9.04
CA GLY A 660 6.13 -39.30 9.68
C GLY A 660 5.64 -39.75 11.06
N VAL A 661 5.23 -38.81 11.91
CA VAL A 661 4.66 -39.10 13.23
C VAL A 661 3.38 -39.94 13.10
N LEU A 662 2.51 -39.63 12.14
CA LEU A 662 1.30 -40.41 11.88
C LEU A 662 1.63 -41.82 11.37
N ALA A 663 2.66 -41.98 10.54
CA ALA A 663 3.14 -43.27 10.07
C ALA A 663 3.73 -44.11 11.21
N GLU A 664 4.45 -43.49 12.14
CA GLU A 664 4.97 -44.17 13.33
C GLU A 664 3.85 -44.56 14.30
N ALA A 665 2.88 -43.66 14.54
CA ALA A 665 1.71 -43.94 15.37
C ALA A 665 0.88 -45.09 14.79
N THR A 666 0.68 -45.13 13.48
CA THR A 666 -0.03 -46.23 12.81
C THR A 666 0.75 -47.54 12.85
N ARG A 667 2.09 -47.51 12.69
CA ARG A 667 2.95 -48.69 12.86
C ARG A 667 2.93 -49.22 14.31
N ALA A 668 2.97 -48.32 15.29
CA ALA A 668 2.88 -48.69 16.71
C ALA A 668 1.52 -49.34 17.01
N ASN A 669 0.43 -48.78 16.47
CA ASN A 669 -0.90 -49.35 16.62
C ASN A 669 -1.01 -50.73 15.94
N GLN A 670 -0.44 -50.91 14.75
CA GLN A 670 -0.36 -52.23 14.10
C GLN A 670 0.40 -53.26 14.94
N ARG A 671 1.54 -52.90 15.53
CA ARG A 671 2.31 -53.80 16.42
C ARG A 671 1.51 -54.19 17.66
N SER A 672 0.80 -53.23 18.25
CA SER A 672 -0.10 -53.48 19.39
C SER A 672 -1.22 -54.45 19.01
N LEU A 673 -1.85 -54.25 17.85
CA LEU A 673 -2.90 -55.13 17.33
C LEU A 673 -2.38 -56.55 17.10
N THR A 674 -1.19 -56.73 16.50
CA THR A 674 -0.61 -58.07 16.30
C THR A 674 -0.31 -58.79 17.62
N GLY A 675 0.22 -58.08 18.62
CA GLY A 675 0.46 -58.66 19.94
C GLY A 675 -0.84 -59.07 20.64
N SER A 676 -1.88 -58.24 20.54
CA SER A 676 -3.20 -58.57 21.11
C SER A 676 -3.85 -59.79 20.43
N PHE A 677 -3.64 -59.95 19.12
CA PHE A 677 -4.14 -61.09 18.37
C PHE A 677 -3.44 -62.40 18.77
N ASP A 678 -2.13 -62.39 18.99
CA ASP A 678 -1.38 -63.56 19.43
C ASP A 678 -1.82 -64.07 20.81
N VAL A 679 -2.13 -63.15 21.73
CA VAL A 679 -2.66 -63.49 23.06
C VAL A 679 -4.07 -64.09 22.93
N LEU A 680 -4.94 -63.48 22.12
CA LEU A 680 -6.28 -63.98 21.87
C LEU A 680 -6.26 -65.37 21.22
N LEU A 681 -5.35 -65.58 20.26
CA LEU A 681 -5.15 -66.87 19.60
C LEU A 681 -4.70 -67.94 20.59
N PHE A 682 -3.78 -67.62 21.50
CA PHE A 682 -3.33 -68.57 22.52
C PHE A 682 -4.47 -68.97 23.45
N LEU A 683 -5.30 -68.00 23.86
CA LEU A 683 -6.48 -68.25 24.69
C LEU A 683 -7.51 -69.15 23.99
N PHE A 684 -7.85 -68.85 22.73
CA PHE A 684 -8.77 -69.70 21.95
C PHE A 684 -8.19 -71.08 21.65
N ALA A 685 -6.89 -71.19 21.34
CA ALA A 685 -6.24 -72.48 21.12
C ALA A 685 -6.23 -73.33 22.39
N GLY A 686 -6.07 -72.70 23.56
CA GLY A 686 -6.18 -73.36 24.86
C GLY A 686 -7.57 -73.92 25.11
N ILE A 687 -8.60 -73.09 24.95
CA ILE A 687 -10.00 -73.51 25.12
C ILE A 687 -10.33 -74.67 24.17
N LEU A 688 -9.96 -74.55 22.89
CA LEU A 688 -10.21 -75.59 21.90
C LEU A 688 -9.43 -76.88 22.19
N ALA A 689 -8.17 -76.80 22.63
CA ALA A 689 -7.38 -77.98 22.97
C ALA A 689 -8.00 -78.77 24.13
N PHE A 690 -8.46 -78.06 25.16
CA PHE A 690 -9.15 -78.66 26.30
C PHE A 690 -10.52 -79.21 25.92
N GLU A 691 -11.35 -78.48 25.16
CA GLU A 691 -12.65 -79.00 24.69
C GLU A 691 -12.50 -80.24 23.79
N VAL A 692 -11.50 -80.27 22.90
CA VAL A 692 -11.25 -81.45 22.05
C VAL A 692 -10.81 -82.64 22.89
N MET A 693 -9.94 -82.43 23.89
CA MET A 693 -9.52 -83.52 24.75
C MET A 693 -10.69 -84.02 25.61
N ASP A 694 -11.41 -83.11 26.26
CA ASP A 694 -12.57 -83.40 27.09
C ASP A 694 -13.59 -84.25 26.31
N ARG A 695 -13.86 -83.88 25.06
CA ARG A 695 -14.80 -84.59 24.18
C ARG A 695 -14.29 -85.92 23.62
N ILE A 696 -12.97 -86.12 23.57
CA ILE A 696 -12.34 -87.42 23.23
C ILE A 696 -12.39 -88.35 24.45
N THR A 697 -12.15 -87.84 25.65
CA THR A 697 -12.24 -88.60 26.91
C THR A 697 -13.68 -88.94 27.29
N ASP A 698 -14.63 -88.04 27.02
CA ASP A 698 -16.06 -88.23 27.30
C ASP A 698 -16.73 -89.18 26.29
N GLY A 699 -15.96 -89.79 25.37
CA GLY A 699 -16.40 -90.90 24.50
C GLY A 699 -17.37 -90.52 23.36
N HIS A 700 -17.97 -89.33 23.40
CA HIS A 700 -18.99 -88.91 22.43
C HIS A 700 -18.47 -88.71 21.00
N LEU A 701 -17.20 -88.32 20.79
CA LEU A 701 -16.66 -88.07 19.44
C LEU A 701 -16.43 -89.37 18.64
N LEU A 702 -16.17 -90.48 19.33
CA LEU A 702 -15.94 -91.80 18.74
C LEU A 702 -17.20 -92.67 18.72
N GLY A 703 -18.36 -92.10 19.10
CA GLY A 703 -19.62 -92.84 19.18
C GLY A 703 -19.58 -93.97 20.21
N ALA A 704 -18.93 -93.74 21.35
CA ALA A 704 -18.84 -94.71 22.42
C ALA A 704 -20.03 -94.64 23.40
N ASP A 705 -21.26 -94.66 22.86
CA ASP A 705 -22.47 -94.96 23.63
C ASP A 705 -22.93 -96.39 23.29
N GLU A 706 -23.15 -97.19 24.33
CA GLU A 706 -23.82 -98.51 24.51
C GLU A 706 -23.87 -99.59 23.40
N ALA A 707 -23.36 -99.34 22.19
CA ALA A 707 -23.37 -100.28 21.07
C ALA A 707 -22.01 -100.30 20.34
N THR A 708 -20.91 -100.44 21.10
CA THR A 708 -19.57 -100.54 20.51
C THR A 708 -19.22 -101.97 20.12
N ALA A 709 -18.69 -102.15 18.91
CA ALA A 709 -18.08 -103.40 18.44
C ALA A 709 -16.82 -103.76 19.27
N PRO A 710 -16.49 -105.05 19.47
CA PRO A 710 -15.38 -105.52 20.31
C PRO A 710 -13.97 -105.09 19.85
N SER A 711 -13.84 -104.33 18.76
CA SER A 711 -12.56 -103.87 18.20
C SER A 711 -12.01 -102.58 18.84
N LEU A 712 -12.75 -101.88 19.69
CA LEU A 712 -12.32 -100.61 20.31
C LEU A 712 -12.16 -100.62 21.84
N GLN A 713 -12.42 -101.74 22.54
CA GLN A 713 -12.28 -101.82 24.00
C GLN A 713 -10.84 -101.62 24.50
N TRP A 714 -9.84 -102.03 23.71
CA TRP A 714 -8.42 -101.86 24.06
C TRP A 714 -8.00 -100.40 24.27
N ILE A 715 -8.69 -99.44 23.64
CA ILE A 715 -8.42 -98.00 23.81
C ILE A 715 -8.98 -97.51 25.14
N LYS A 716 -10.18 -97.98 25.54
CA LYS A 716 -10.81 -97.62 26.80
C LYS A 716 -9.99 -98.17 27.98
N ASP A 717 -9.58 -99.43 27.92
CA ASP A 717 -8.81 -100.07 28.99
C ASP A 717 -7.38 -99.50 29.10
N MET A 718 -6.73 -99.16 27.97
CA MET A 718 -5.38 -98.59 28.01
C MET A 718 -5.32 -97.13 28.47
N ILE A 719 -6.34 -96.32 28.14
CA ILE A 719 -6.33 -94.88 28.42
C ILE A 719 -7.02 -94.56 29.76
N VAL A 720 -8.14 -95.20 30.09
CA VAL A 720 -8.94 -94.85 31.27
C VAL A 720 -8.33 -95.44 32.55
N GLU A 721 -7.99 -96.73 32.58
CA GLU A 721 -7.49 -97.41 33.79
C GLU A 721 -6.03 -97.06 34.17
N ASN A 722 -5.20 -96.62 33.22
CA ASN A 722 -3.77 -96.33 33.50
C ASN A 722 -3.42 -94.84 33.63
N PHE A 723 -4.20 -93.93 33.03
CA PHE A 723 -3.82 -92.51 32.96
C PHE A 723 -4.73 -91.56 33.75
N ILE A 724 -6.01 -91.90 33.98
CA ILE A 724 -6.98 -90.98 34.61
C ILE A 724 -6.91 -91.01 36.16
N ASP A 725 -6.49 -92.13 36.77
CA ASP A 725 -6.44 -92.26 38.24
C ASP A 725 -5.32 -91.46 38.93
N TYR A 726 -4.31 -90.99 38.18
CA TYR A 726 -3.21 -90.17 38.73
C TYR A 726 -3.36 -88.70 38.30
N PRO A 727 -3.89 -87.80 39.17
CA PRO A 727 -4.23 -86.42 38.79
C PRO A 727 -3.04 -85.59 38.30
N ALA A 728 -1.82 -85.87 38.76
CA ALA A 728 -0.61 -85.20 38.28
C ALA A 728 -0.20 -85.64 36.86
N LEU A 729 -0.49 -86.88 36.48
CA LEU A 729 -0.10 -87.46 35.20
C LEU A 729 -1.06 -87.04 34.08
N TRP A 730 -2.35 -86.92 34.41
CA TRP A 730 -3.36 -86.33 33.54
C TRP A 730 -3.03 -84.87 33.18
N PHE A 731 -2.65 -84.05 34.16
CA PHE A 731 -2.26 -82.66 33.91
C PHE A 731 -1.02 -82.53 32.99
N VAL A 732 -0.05 -83.44 33.11
CA VAL A 732 1.12 -83.47 32.21
C VAL A 732 0.67 -83.84 30.79
N MET A 733 -0.25 -84.78 30.64
CA MET A 733 -0.80 -85.14 29.34
C MET A 733 -1.55 -83.97 28.69
N ASP A 734 -2.41 -83.29 29.45
CA ASP A 734 -3.12 -82.07 29.06
C ASP A 734 -2.16 -80.97 28.57
N CYS A 735 -1.09 -80.73 29.32
CA CYS A 735 -0.06 -79.76 28.94
C CYS A 735 0.69 -80.18 27.67
N THR A 736 1.01 -81.47 27.51
CA THR A 736 1.67 -81.96 26.28
C THR A 736 0.76 -81.86 25.06
N TRP A 737 -0.54 -82.13 25.23
CA TRP A 737 -1.54 -81.97 24.16
C TRP A 737 -1.74 -80.51 23.77
N LEU A 738 -1.83 -79.61 24.74
CA LEU A 738 -1.89 -78.17 24.49
C LEU A 738 -0.69 -77.71 23.65
N ILE A 739 0.52 -78.17 23.98
CA ILE A 739 1.73 -77.87 23.20
C ILE A 739 1.61 -78.41 21.77
N ILE A 740 1.13 -79.64 21.58
CA ILE A 740 0.93 -80.24 20.26
C ILE A 740 -0.09 -79.44 19.44
N VAL A 741 -1.24 -79.10 20.03
CA VAL A 741 -2.29 -78.30 19.36
C VAL A 741 -1.78 -76.90 19.01
N VAL A 742 -1.05 -76.24 19.91
CA VAL A 742 -0.43 -74.93 19.63
C VAL A 742 0.62 -75.04 18.52
N VAL A 743 1.41 -76.11 18.47
CA VAL A 743 2.39 -76.35 17.39
C VAL A 743 1.68 -76.62 16.06
N ILE A 744 0.61 -77.40 16.05
CA ILE A 744 -0.19 -77.68 14.85
C ILE A 744 -0.90 -76.42 14.37
N LEU A 745 -1.49 -75.62 15.25
CA LEU A 745 -2.12 -74.34 14.91
C LEU A 745 -1.08 -73.33 14.44
N ARG A 746 0.06 -73.20 15.10
CA ARG A 746 1.16 -72.34 14.63
C ARG A 746 1.72 -72.82 13.30
N ALA A 747 1.82 -74.12 13.06
CA ALA A 747 2.24 -74.67 11.78
C ALA A 747 1.16 -74.43 10.70
N GLY A 748 -0.11 -74.66 11.01
CA GLY A 748 -1.26 -74.42 10.15
C GLY A 748 -1.43 -72.95 9.79
N ILE A 749 -1.26 -72.04 10.76
CA ILE A 749 -1.25 -70.59 10.56
C ILE A 749 0.00 -70.16 9.83
N ARG A 750 1.18 -70.74 10.10
CA ARG A 750 2.39 -70.45 9.32
C ARG A 750 2.25 -70.95 7.88
N ILE A 751 1.54 -72.05 7.64
CA ILE A 751 1.18 -72.56 6.31
C ILE A 751 0.11 -71.66 5.66
N ALA A 752 -0.90 -71.23 6.40
CA ALA A 752 -1.96 -70.34 5.92
C ALA A 752 -1.45 -68.92 5.65
N TYR A 753 -0.58 -68.38 6.49
CA TYR A 753 0.17 -67.15 6.30
C TYR A 753 1.10 -67.28 5.11
N ARG A 754 1.84 -68.41 4.97
CA ARG A 754 2.58 -68.71 3.73
C ARG A 754 1.66 -68.84 2.51
N ARG A 755 0.38 -69.19 2.65
CA ARG A 755 -0.61 -69.22 1.56
C ARG A 755 -1.21 -67.85 1.24
N LEU A 756 -1.43 -66.98 2.24
CA LEU A 756 -1.98 -65.63 2.10
C LEU A 756 -0.93 -64.59 1.68
N ALA A 757 0.28 -64.70 2.24
CA ALA A 757 1.45 -63.89 1.88
C ALA A 757 2.02 -64.24 0.49
N ARG A 758 1.49 -65.26 -0.20
CA ARG A 758 1.83 -65.61 -1.59
C ARG A 758 1.24 -64.67 -2.63
N THR A 759 0.42 -63.70 -2.22
CA THR A 759 -0.04 -62.64 -3.11
C THR A 759 0.89 -61.44 -2.97
N GLN A 760 1.68 -61.17 -4.02
CA GLN A 760 2.44 -59.93 -4.09
C GLN A 760 1.58 -58.87 -4.80
N ARG A 761 1.54 -57.67 -4.22
CA ARG A 761 1.01 -56.47 -4.86
C ARG A 761 2.20 -55.62 -5.24
N MET A 762 2.49 -55.55 -6.53
CA MET A 762 3.43 -54.56 -7.06
C MET A 762 2.65 -53.42 -7.71
N VAL A 763 3.04 -52.20 -7.36
CA VAL A 763 2.52 -50.97 -7.95
C VAL A 763 3.61 -50.44 -8.86
N PHE A 764 3.33 -50.40 -10.16
CA PHE A 764 4.15 -49.76 -11.15
C PHE A 764 3.59 -48.35 -11.38
N ALA A 765 4.26 -47.37 -10.79
CA ALA A 765 3.93 -45.95 -10.88
C ALA A 765 5.15 -45.22 -11.45
N ASP A 766 5.50 -45.56 -12.70
CA ASP A 766 6.49 -44.79 -13.45
C ASP A 766 5.86 -43.47 -13.94
N SER A 767 6.71 -42.48 -14.27
CA SER A 767 6.31 -41.14 -14.74
C SER A 767 5.08 -41.18 -15.65
N PRO A 768 4.05 -40.34 -15.43
CA PRO A 768 2.78 -40.42 -16.15
C PRO A 768 3.00 -40.31 -17.66
N ARG A 769 2.74 -41.41 -18.38
CA ARG A 769 2.81 -41.46 -19.85
C ARG A 769 1.46 -41.04 -20.44
N ARG A 770 1.51 -40.28 -21.53
CA ARG A 770 0.30 -39.89 -22.28
C ARG A 770 -0.30 -41.10 -22.98
N ILE A 771 -1.63 -41.20 -22.91
CA ILE A 771 -2.42 -42.28 -23.49
C ILE A 771 -3.57 -41.74 -24.33
N ASN A 772 -3.91 -42.48 -25.38
CA ASN A 772 -5.14 -42.29 -26.11
C ASN A 772 -6.26 -43.06 -25.40
N VAL A 773 -7.17 -42.33 -24.75
CA VAL A 773 -8.25 -42.91 -23.94
C VAL A 773 -9.17 -43.82 -24.77
N ALA A 774 -9.44 -43.48 -26.04
CA ALA A 774 -10.30 -44.29 -26.91
C ALA A 774 -9.64 -45.62 -27.28
N ALA A 775 -8.34 -45.61 -27.59
CA ALA A 775 -7.57 -46.82 -27.90
C ALA A 775 -7.45 -47.74 -26.67
N VAL A 776 -7.26 -47.18 -25.47
CA VAL A 776 -7.24 -47.95 -24.22
C VAL A 776 -8.59 -48.60 -23.92
N GLU A 777 -9.70 -47.89 -24.17
CA GLU A 777 -11.03 -48.47 -24.00
C GLU A 777 -11.33 -49.59 -25.01
N GLN A 778 -10.82 -49.49 -26.23
CA GLN A 778 -10.90 -50.57 -27.23
C GLN A 778 -10.03 -51.76 -26.82
N PHE A 779 -8.80 -51.53 -26.37
CA PHE A 779 -7.88 -52.58 -25.89
C PHE A 779 -8.45 -53.39 -24.71
N ILE A 780 -9.20 -52.74 -23.82
CA ILE A 780 -9.86 -53.42 -22.70
C ILE A 780 -10.98 -54.35 -23.19
N ARG A 781 -11.62 -54.02 -24.32
CA ARG A 781 -12.73 -54.79 -24.90
C ARG A 781 -12.27 -55.92 -25.83
N THR A 782 -11.06 -55.85 -26.39
CA THR A 782 -10.56 -56.87 -27.31
C THR A 782 -9.96 -58.08 -26.58
N PRO A 783 -10.28 -59.33 -26.99
CA PRO A 783 -9.61 -60.53 -26.50
C PRO A 783 -8.17 -60.61 -27.03
N ILE A 784 -7.25 -61.19 -26.24
CA ILE A 784 -5.79 -61.12 -26.43
C ILE A 784 -5.30 -61.69 -27.78
N ASP A 785 -6.06 -62.57 -28.42
CA ASP A 785 -5.60 -63.29 -29.61
C ASP A 785 -5.73 -62.49 -30.94
N GLU A 786 -6.44 -61.36 -30.97
CA GLU A 786 -6.61 -60.53 -32.20
C GLU A 786 -5.53 -59.45 -32.38
N VAL A 787 -4.73 -59.16 -31.35
CA VAL A 787 -3.75 -58.05 -31.36
C VAL A 787 -2.36 -58.50 -31.86
N ALA A 788 -2.14 -59.81 -32.06
CA ALA A 788 -0.91 -60.32 -32.65
C ALA A 788 -0.99 -60.30 -34.19
N SER A 789 -0.45 -59.26 -34.84
CA SER A 789 -0.18 -59.32 -36.27
C SER A 789 0.88 -60.39 -36.57
N PRO A 790 0.70 -61.22 -37.61
CA PRO A 790 1.70 -62.22 -37.99
C PRO A 790 2.91 -61.52 -38.63
N VAL A 791 4.09 -61.66 -38.03
CA VAL A 791 5.35 -61.32 -38.70
C VAL A 791 5.54 -62.31 -39.87
N PRO A 792 5.68 -61.86 -41.14
CA PRO A 792 5.93 -62.77 -42.25
C PRO A 792 7.39 -63.21 -42.21
N GLY A 793 7.65 -64.52 -42.00
CA GLY A 793 8.97 -65.11 -42.26
C GLY A 793 9.56 -66.10 -41.24
N ALA A 794 8.87 -66.49 -40.18
CA ALA A 794 9.37 -67.51 -39.25
C ALA A 794 8.83 -68.92 -39.55
N VAL A 795 9.73 -69.88 -39.79
CA VAL A 795 9.45 -71.30 -40.05
C VAL A 795 8.73 -71.95 -38.85
N PRO A 796 7.69 -72.80 -39.05
CA PRO A 796 6.88 -73.33 -37.96
C PRO A 796 7.61 -74.45 -37.22
N ALA A 797 8.06 -74.17 -35.99
CA ALA A 797 8.35 -75.23 -35.02
C ALA A 797 7.03 -75.77 -34.47
N THR A 798 6.84 -77.08 -34.64
CA THR A 798 5.68 -77.89 -34.26
C THR A 798 5.16 -77.60 -32.84
N ARG A 799 4.07 -76.84 -32.73
CA ARG A 799 3.22 -76.77 -31.53
C ARG A 799 1.87 -77.40 -31.83
N GLY A 800 1.66 -78.57 -31.23
CA GLY A 800 0.39 -79.29 -31.26
C GLY A 800 -0.76 -78.44 -30.70
N LEU A 801 -1.93 -78.62 -31.33
CA LEU A 801 -3.19 -77.94 -31.07
C LEU A 801 -3.51 -77.77 -29.58
N CYS A 802 -3.73 -76.52 -29.15
CA CYS A 802 -4.60 -76.14 -28.03
C CYS A 802 -4.93 -74.63 -28.12
N THR A 803 -5.81 -74.24 -29.04
CA THR A 803 -6.46 -72.92 -29.02
C THR A 803 -7.65 -72.96 -28.06
N ARG A 804 -7.44 -72.52 -26.81
CA ARG A 804 -8.53 -72.07 -25.94
C ARG A 804 -8.26 -70.62 -25.59
N HIS A 805 -9.18 -69.75 -26.01
CA HIS A 805 -9.14 -68.30 -25.86
C HIS A 805 -8.77 -67.89 -24.43
N ARG A 806 -7.77 -67.00 -24.28
CA ARG A 806 -7.55 -66.27 -23.02
C ARG A 806 -8.61 -65.19 -22.90
N ASN A 807 -9.71 -65.49 -22.24
CA ASN A 807 -10.75 -64.48 -22.00
C ASN A 807 -10.33 -63.55 -20.87
N ARG A 808 -10.16 -62.25 -21.19
CA ARG A 808 -10.08 -61.18 -20.18
C ARG A 808 -11.47 -61.01 -19.57
N VAL A 809 -11.62 -61.22 -18.26
CA VAL A 809 -12.88 -61.00 -17.56
C VAL A 809 -12.78 -59.74 -16.72
N ILE A 810 -13.51 -58.69 -17.10
CA ILE A 810 -13.56 -57.43 -16.36
C ILE A 810 -14.40 -57.66 -15.09
N GLU A 811 -13.77 -57.58 -13.91
CA GLU A 811 -14.45 -57.76 -12.63
C GLU A 811 -15.19 -56.48 -12.20
N SER A 812 -14.60 -55.30 -12.44
CA SER A 812 -15.26 -54.01 -12.15
C SER A 812 -14.65 -52.82 -12.91
N ARG A 813 -15.49 -51.81 -13.17
CA ARG A 813 -15.10 -50.48 -13.65
C ARG A 813 -15.64 -49.44 -12.69
N LYS A 814 -14.76 -48.72 -11.99
CA LYS A 814 -15.14 -47.67 -11.03
C LYS A 814 -14.55 -46.34 -11.47
N ALA A 815 -15.41 -45.38 -11.78
CA ALA A 815 -14.98 -44.01 -12.02
C ALA A 815 -15.14 -43.20 -10.72
N SER A 816 -14.09 -42.47 -10.34
CA SER A 816 -14.17 -41.46 -9.27
C SER A 816 -13.90 -40.09 -9.86
N VAL A 817 -14.79 -39.14 -9.58
CA VAL A 817 -14.62 -37.74 -9.93
C VAL A 817 -14.03 -37.03 -8.71
N ARG A 818 -12.82 -36.48 -8.83
CA ARG A 818 -12.20 -35.61 -7.83
C ARG A 818 -11.93 -34.27 -8.50
N GLY A 819 -12.73 -33.26 -8.17
CA GLY A 819 -12.66 -31.96 -8.87
C GLY A 819 -13.03 -32.09 -10.35
N SER A 820 -12.26 -31.44 -11.23
CA SER A 820 -12.42 -31.49 -12.70
C SER A 820 -11.85 -32.76 -13.35
N ILE A 821 -11.22 -33.65 -12.57
CA ILE A 821 -10.47 -34.80 -13.09
C ILE A 821 -11.31 -36.08 -12.95
N ARG A 822 -11.45 -36.83 -14.05
CA ARG A 822 -12.14 -38.12 -14.06
C ARG A 822 -11.13 -39.26 -14.04
N VAL A 823 -11.01 -39.95 -12.90
CA VAL A 823 -10.13 -41.11 -12.74
C VAL A 823 -10.93 -42.39 -12.94
N VAL A 824 -10.48 -43.26 -13.85
CA VAL A 824 -11.11 -44.55 -14.13
C VAL A 824 -10.22 -45.68 -13.65
N LYS A 825 -10.78 -46.56 -12.81
CA LYS A 825 -10.14 -47.79 -12.33
C LYS A 825 -10.79 -48.98 -13.01
N VAL A 826 -9.98 -49.79 -13.67
CA VAL A 826 -10.43 -51.01 -14.34
C VAL A 826 -9.71 -52.19 -13.71
N LEU A 827 -10.47 -53.16 -13.22
CA LEU A 827 -9.97 -54.39 -12.62
C LEU A 827 -10.39 -55.57 -13.49
N TRP A 828 -9.44 -56.37 -13.96
CA TRP A 828 -9.73 -57.59 -14.70
C TRP A 828 -8.87 -58.76 -14.24
N ARG A 829 -9.38 -59.96 -14.54
CA ARG A 829 -8.82 -61.24 -14.12
C ARG A 829 -8.44 -62.06 -15.34
N GLU A 830 -7.23 -62.61 -15.35
CA GLU A 830 -6.79 -63.58 -16.34
C GLU A 830 -6.84 -65.00 -15.74
N PRO A 831 -7.63 -65.93 -16.32
CA PRO A 831 -7.64 -67.31 -15.87
C PRO A 831 -6.35 -68.04 -16.29
N ALA A 832 -5.73 -68.76 -15.35
CA ALA A 832 -4.61 -69.65 -15.65
C ALA A 832 -5.10 -70.95 -16.31
N ASN A 833 -4.38 -71.45 -17.31
CA ASN A 833 -4.70 -72.72 -17.98
C ASN A 833 -4.30 -73.92 -17.10
N PRO A 834 -5.21 -74.85 -16.76
CA PRO A 834 -4.82 -76.11 -16.13
C PRO A 834 -4.17 -77.04 -17.17
N PRO A 835 -3.07 -77.75 -16.83
CA PRO A 835 -2.49 -78.75 -17.73
C PRO A 835 -3.42 -79.98 -17.82
N LYS A 836 -3.69 -80.46 -19.04
CA LYS A 836 -4.41 -81.74 -19.22
C LYS A 836 -3.47 -82.90 -18.89
N CYS A 837 -3.85 -83.75 -17.92
CA CYS A 837 -3.20 -85.03 -17.65
C CYS A 837 -4.06 -86.15 -18.27
N GLN A 838 -3.45 -87.09 -19.00
CA GLN A 838 -4.21 -88.16 -19.70
C GLN A 838 -4.33 -89.44 -18.85
N THR A 839 -3.58 -89.60 -17.77
CA THR A 839 -3.70 -90.73 -16.82
C THR A 839 -3.72 -90.28 -15.35
N TRP A 840 -4.41 -91.05 -14.51
CA TRP A 840 -4.50 -90.82 -13.05
C TRP A 840 -3.14 -90.90 -12.34
N MET A 841 -2.23 -91.74 -12.83
CA MET A 841 -0.88 -91.87 -12.27
C MET A 841 -0.03 -90.60 -12.51
N GLU A 842 -0.10 -90.02 -13.72
CA GLU A 842 0.56 -88.74 -14.03
C GLU A 842 -0.04 -87.57 -13.24
N PHE A 843 -1.36 -87.60 -13.00
CA PHE A 843 -2.03 -86.63 -12.14
C PHE A 843 -1.45 -86.68 -10.73
N PHE A 844 -1.39 -87.86 -10.07
CA PHE A 844 -0.84 -87.96 -8.72
C PHE A 844 0.66 -87.63 -8.63
N VAL A 845 1.46 -88.00 -9.62
CA VAL A 845 2.91 -87.71 -9.64
C VAL A 845 3.17 -86.21 -9.87
N ARG A 846 2.46 -85.56 -10.81
CA ARG A 846 2.57 -84.11 -11.01
C ARG A 846 1.93 -83.30 -9.90
N VAL A 847 0.87 -83.79 -9.27
CA VAL A 847 0.27 -83.19 -8.07
C VAL A 847 1.27 -83.29 -6.90
N ARG A 848 2.03 -84.38 -6.78
CA ARG A 848 3.06 -84.54 -5.74
C ARG A 848 4.33 -83.73 -6.02
N GLN A 849 4.77 -83.60 -7.27
CA GLN A 849 5.99 -82.88 -7.65
C GLN A 849 5.77 -81.38 -7.86
N ASN A 850 4.60 -80.99 -8.38
CA ASN A 850 4.21 -79.61 -8.70
C ASN A 850 2.87 -79.24 -8.02
N TRP A 851 2.69 -79.58 -6.75
CA TRP A 851 1.51 -79.13 -5.97
C TRP A 851 1.34 -77.60 -6.02
N GLU A 852 2.44 -76.88 -6.24
CA GLU A 852 2.50 -75.42 -6.36
C GLU A 852 1.85 -74.85 -7.64
N GLN A 853 1.64 -75.66 -8.69
CA GLN A 853 1.11 -75.19 -9.99
C GLN A 853 -0.38 -75.54 -10.21
N PHE A 854 -0.96 -76.45 -9.43
CA PHE A 854 -2.29 -77.00 -9.72
C PHE A 854 -3.46 -76.04 -9.46
N ILE A 855 -3.24 -74.96 -8.70
CA ILE A 855 -4.20 -73.87 -8.52
C ILE A 855 -3.40 -72.56 -8.48
N ALA A 856 -2.90 -72.11 -9.63
CA ALA A 856 -2.30 -70.77 -9.73
C ALA A 856 -3.37 -69.72 -9.39
N PRO A 857 -3.11 -68.80 -8.42
CA PRO A 857 -4.03 -67.71 -8.17
C PRO A 857 -4.15 -66.88 -9.44
N PRO A 858 -5.36 -66.41 -9.77
CA PRO A 858 -5.55 -65.62 -10.97
C PRO A 858 -4.69 -64.35 -10.92
N VAL A 859 -4.12 -63.97 -12.06
CA VAL A 859 -3.48 -62.65 -12.17
C VAL A 859 -4.61 -61.62 -12.23
N ARG A 860 -4.59 -60.70 -11.27
CA ARG A 860 -5.49 -59.55 -11.24
C ARG A 860 -4.67 -58.32 -11.55
N THR A 861 -5.00 -57.65 -12.64
CA THR A 861 -4.39 -56.38 -13.02
C THR A 861 -5.42 -55.27 -12.81
N GLN A 862 -4.98 -54.19 -12.17
CA GLN A 862 -5.74 -52.98 -12.00
C GLN A 862 -5.01 -51.86 -12.73
N LEU A 863 -5.73 -51.17 -13.62
CA LEU A 863 -5.22 -50.05 -14.39
C LEU A 863 -5.97 -48.78 -13.96
N THR A 864 -5.23 -47.74 -13.58
CA THR A 864 -5.79 -46.43 -13.22
C THR A 864 -5.29 -45.37 -14.19
N TYR A 865 -6.22 -44.64 -14.81
CA TYR A 865 -5.87 -43.57 -15.74
C TYR A 865 -6.77 -42.34 -15.57
N ASP A 866 -6.23 -41.18 -15.92
CA ASP A 866 -6.92 -39.90 -16.04
C ASP A 866 -7.59 -39.83 -17.42
N ALA A 867 -8.92 -39.86 -17.44
CA ALA A 867 -9.71 -39.80 -18.66
C ALA A 867 -9.83 -38.37 -19.23
N THR A 868 -9.58 -37.34 -18.41
CA THR A 868 -9.70 -35.92 -18.80
C THR A 868 -8.42 -35.41 -19.44
N ASN A 869 -7.26 -35.72 -18.85
CA ASN A 869 -5.96 -35.26 -19.37
C ASN A 869 -5.21 -36.32 -20.18
N GLY A 870 -5.72 -37.56 -20.24
CA GLY A 870 -5.13 -38.64 -21.04
C GLY A 870 -3.81 -39.16 -20.49
N PHE A 871 -3.73 -39.43 -19.18
CA PHE A 871 -2.52 -39.98 -18.55
C PHE A 871 -2.77 -41.34 -17.90
N LEU A 872 -1.87 -42.30 -18.12
CA LEU A 872 -1.81 -43.52 -17.32
C LEU A 872 -1.14 -43.18 -15.98
N ILE A 873 -1.85 -43.41 -14.87
CA ILE A 873 -1.40 -43.00 -13.53
C ILE A 873 -0.65 -44.13 -12.84
N ASP A 874 -1.26 -45.32 -12.75
CA ASP A 874 -0.62 -46.49 -12.17
C ASP A 874 -1.17 -47.79 -12.76
N VAL A 875 -0.32 -48.83 -12.72
CA VAL A 875 -0.69 -50.22 -13.01
C VAL A 875 -0.33 -51.07 -11.81
N ILE A 876 -1.34 -51.72 -11.23
CA ILE A 876 -1.17 -52.57 -10.05
C ILE A 876 -1.38 -54.01 -10.49
N ILE A 877 -0.39 -54.86 -10.24
CA ILE A 877 -0.46 -56.28 -10.53
C ILE A 877 -0.52 -57.05 -9.21
N HIS A 878 -1.59 -57.81 -9.06
CA HIS A 878 -1.79 -58.79 -8.00
C HIS A 878 -1.58 -60.18 -8.60
N ALA A 879 -0.46 -60.81 -8.26
CA ALA A 879 -0.13 -62.13 -8.77
C ALA A 879 0.49 -63.01 -7.68
N GLY A 880 0.64 -64.30 -7.98
CA GLY A 880 1.31 -65.25 -7.09
C GLY A 880 2.81 -64.95 -6.97
N LEU A 881 3.44 -65.38 -5.88
CA LEU A 881 4.89 -65.19 -5.68
C LEU A 881 5.76 -65.87 -6.78
N ALA A 882 5.23 -66.92 -7.42
CA ALA A 882 5.92 -67.66 -8.49
C ALA A 882 5.82 -67.00 -9.88
N THR A 883 4.95 -66.01 -10.05
CA THR A 883 4.80 -65.27 -11.31
C THR A 883 5.66 -64.00 -11.26
N ASN A 884 6.55 -63.82 -12.23
CA ASN A 884 7.39 -62.64 -12.34
C ASN A 884 6.54 -61.42 -12.75
N CYS A 885 6.21 -60.55 -11.80
CA CYS A 885 5.31 -59.42 -12.03
C CYS A 885 5.91 -58.38 -13.00
N ILE A 886 7.24 -58.28 -13.07
CA ILE A 886 7.94 -57.36 -13.99
C ILE A 886 7.77 -57.85 -15.43
N GLU A 887 7.91 -59.15 -15.66
CA GLU A 887 7.72 -59.74 -16.99
C GLU A 887 6.27 -59.62 -17.48
N VAL A 888 5.30 -59.82 -16.57
CA VAL A 888 3.88 -59.60 -16.87
C VAL A 888 3.58 -58.12 -17.16
N HIS A 889 4.18 -57.20 -16.41
CA HIS A 889 4.07 -55.76 -16.66
C HIS A 889 4.67 -55.37 -18.02
N GLU A 890 5.89 -55.82 -18.34
CA GLU A 890 6.52 -55.58 -19.65
C GLU A 890 5.69 -56.15 -20.80
N GLN A 891 5.14 -57.35 -20.62
CA GLN A 891 4.27 -57.97 -21.62
C GLN A 891 2.99 -57.16 -21.84
N LEU A 892 2.39 -56.65 -20.77
CA LEU A 892 1.20 -55.80 -20.84
C LEU A 892 1.50 -54.47 -21.54
N VAL A 893 2.62 -53.81 -21.19
CA VAL A 893 3.03 -52.54 -21.80
C VAL A 893 3.32 -52.72 -23.29
N ARG A 894 4.08 -53.75 -23.68
CA ARG A 894 4.33 -54.06 -25.11
C ARG A 894 3.04 -54.30 -25.88
N GLN A 895 2.03 -54.93 -25.26
CA GLN A 895 0.73 -55.14 -25.88
C GLN A 895 -0.08 -53.84 -26.04
N MET A 896 0.01 -52.94 -25.04
CA MET A 896 -0.60 -51.61 -25.12
C MET A 896 0.09 -50.74 -26.18
N GLU A 897 1.41 -50.83 -26.31
CA GLU A 897 2.19 -50.20 -27.37
C GLU A 897 1.79 -50.73 -28.75
N SER A 898 1.69 -52.05 -28.94
CA SER A 898 1.24 -52.64 -30.21
C SER A 898 -0.21 -52.28 -30.56
N ALA A 899 -1.04 -52.00 -29.57
CA ALA A 899 -2.43 -51.56 -29.74
C ALA A 899 -2.57 -50.04 -29.92
N GLY A 900 -1.47 -49.28 -30.00
CA GLY A 900 -1.49 -47.83 -30.17
C GLY A 900 -2.08 -47.05 -28.99
N CYS A 901 -2.00 -47.60 -27.77
CA CYS A 901 -2.57 -46.98 -26.57
C CYS A 901 -1.77 -45.78 -26.06
N PHE A 902 -0.48 -45.69 -26.40
CA PHE A 902 0.40 -44.58 -26.03
C PHE A 902 0.57 -43.62 -27.21
N ASP A 903 0.35 -42.34 -26.98
CA ASP A 903 0.50 -41.29 -28.00
C ASP A 903 1.04 -40.02 -27.34
N GLU A 904 2.25 -39.61 -27.71
CA GLU A 904 2.90 -38.39 -27.18
C GLU A 904 2.26 -37.11 -27.75
N HIS A 905 1.63 -37.20 -28.92
CA HIS A 905 1.06 -36.07 -29.67
C HIS A 905 -0.43 -35.82 -29.39
N PHE A 906 -1.04 -36.62 -28.51
CA PHE A 906 -2.45 -36.46 -28.17
C PHE A 906 -2.70 -35.15 -27.40
N THR A 907 -3.44 -34.22 -28.01
CA THR A 907 -3.96 -33.01 -27.35
C THR A 907 -5.41 -33.25 -26.92
N PRO A 908 -5.76 -33.11 -25.63
CA PRO A 908 -7.14 -33.29 -25.18
C PRO A 908 -8.05 -32.23 -25.82
N PRO A 909 -9.31 -32.56 -26.19
CA PRO A 909 -10.25 -31.56 -26.66
C PRO A 909 -10.52 -30.56 -25.52
N THR A 910 -10.22 -29.28 -25.76
CA THR A 910 -10.57 -28.16 -24.88
C THR A 910 -12.07 -28.21 -24.59
N VAL A 911 -12.44 -28.45 -23.33
CA VAL A 911 -13.81 -28.24 -22.86
C VAL A 911 -14.06 -26.74 -22.87
N THR A 912 -14.66 -26.24 -23.95
CA THR A 912 -15.25 -24.90 -23.98
C THR A 912 -16.48 -24.91 -23.08
N LYS A 913 -16.39 -24.25 -21.93
CA LYS A 913 -17.58 -23.81 -21.20
C LYS A 913 -18.28 -22.74 -22.06
N PRO A 914 -19.58 -22.87 -22.37
CA PRO A 914 -20.35 -21.72 -22.82
C PRO A 914 -20.59 -20.80 -21.61
N GLU A 915 -19.95 -19.63 -21.62
CA GLU A 915 -20.35 -18.49 -20.79
C GLU A 915 -21.67 -17.95 -21.36
N ASN A 916 -22.77 -18.23 -20.67
CA ASN A 916 -23.98 -17.39 -20.61
C ASN A 916 -25.02 -18.06 -19.70
N SER A 917 -25.07 -17.67 -18.44
CA SER A 917 -26.31 -17.51 -17.65
C SER A 917 -26.00 -17.02 -16.24
N ALA A 918 -26.60 -15.88 -15.91
CA ALA A 918 -26.57 -15.23 -14.59
C ALA A 918 -27.41 -16.03 -13.55
N PRO A 919 -27.31 -15.67 -12.25
CA PRO A 919 -27.52 -16.60 -11.14
C PRO A 919 -29.00 -16.69 -10.74
N ASN A 920 -29.46 -17.88 -10.37
CA ASN A 920 -30.60 -18.03 -9.47
C ASN A 920 -30.37 -19.18 -8.48
N SER A 921 -30.63 -18.84 -7.23
CA SER A 921 -30.55 -19.69 -6.04
C SER A 921 -31.85 -20.51 -5.86
N PRO A 922 -32.03 -21.29 -4.78
CA PRO A 922 -31.92 -22.76 -4.78
C PRO A 922 -33.25 -23.49 -4.47
N ALA A 923 -33.43 -24.75 -4.88
CA ALA A 923 -34.32 -25.68 -4.16
C ALA A 923 -34.13 -27.16 -4.53
N ARG A 924 -33.89 -27.93 -3.46
CA ARG A 924 -34.22 -29.34 -3.18
C ARG A 924 -35.09 -30.09 -4.20
N HIS A 925 -34.76 -31.35 -4.49
CA HIS A 925 -35.52 -32.51 -4.00
C HIS A 925 -34.81 -33.86 -4.23
N TRP A 926 -35.00 -34.75 -3.25
CA TRP A 926 -34.64 -36.18 -3.17
C TRP A 926 -35.05 -37.00 -4.41
N PHE A 927 -34.42 -38.14 -4.77
CA PHE A 927 -34.65 -39.46 -4.16
C PHE A 927 -33.51 -40.49 -4.46
N LEU A 928 -33.13 -41.25 -3.41
CA LEU A 928 -32.53 -42.59 -3.45
C LEU A 928 -33.66 -43.65 -3.65
N PRO A 929 -33.40 -44.97 -3.61
CA PRO A 929 -32.65 -45.87 -4.51
C PRO A 929 -33.52 -47.11 -4.91
N ARG A 930 -33.08 -48.03 -5.79
CA ARG A 930 -33.23 -49.51 -5.60
C ARG A 930 -32.75 -50.40 -6.77
N THR A 931 -31.89 -51.34 -6.37
CA THR A 931 -31.74 -52.77 -6.71
C THR A 931 -32.61 -53.44 -7.78
N LEU A 932 -31.94 -54.31 -8.58
CA LEU A 932 -32.38 -55.56 -9.25
C LEU A 932 -33.69 -56.18 -8.70
N PRO A 933 -34.58 -56.77 -9.54
CA PRO A 933 -34.28 -58.05 -10.21
C PRO A 933 -34.97 -58.35 -11.58
N ARG A 934 -34.47 -59.43 -12.22
CA ARG A 934 -35.13 -60.45 -13.08
C ARG A 934 -36.04 -60.06 -14.27
N TRP A 935 -35.54 -60.46 -15.45
CA TRP A 935 -36.17 -61.28 -16.51
C TRP A 935 -37.47 -60.83 -17.22
N ASN A 936 -37.41 -61.07 -18.53
CA ASN A 936 -38.47 -61.24 -19.54
C ASN A 936 -38.84 -60.02 -20.40
N ALA A 937 -38.66 -60.29 -21.70
CA ALA A 937 -38.98 -59.58 -22.94
C ALA A 937 -40.47 -59.19 -23.11
N PRO A 938 -40.95 -58.85 -24.33
CA PRO A 938 -40.65 -57.66 -25.15
C PRO A 938 -41.96 -56.98 -25.62
N VAL A 939 -42.08 -55.66 -25.71
CA VAL A 939 -43.13 -55.04 -26.56
C VAL A 939 -42.67 -53.66 -27.06
N HIS A 940 -42.81 -53.45 -28.38
CA HIS A 940 -42.69 -52.18 -29.12
C HIS A 940 -43.90 -51.24 -28.83
N PRO A 941 -44.25 -50.28 -29.70
CA PRO A 941 -43.79 -48.90 -29.79
C PRO A 941 -44.94 -47.90 -29.49
N THR A 942 -44.67 -46.60 -29.45
CA THR A 942 -45.52 -45.45 -29.93
C THR A 942 -44.91 -44.17 -29.36
N GLN A 943 -44.33 -43.30 -30.20
CA GLN A 943 -44.96 -42.20 -30.96
C GLN A 943 -45.40 -41.00 -30.08
N GLU A 944 -44.78 -39.87 -30.43
CA GLU A 944 -45.34 -38.51 -30.50
C GLU A 944 -45.81 -37.82 -29.22
N THR A 945 -45.02 -36.85 -28.76
CA THR A 945 -45.24 -35.42 -29.06
C THR A 945 -43.99 -34.60 -28.74
#